data_AF-A0A355VBA8-F1
#
_entry.id   AF-A0A355VBA8-F1
#
_cell.length_a   1.000
_cell.length_b   1.000
_cell.length_c   1.000
_cell.angle_alpha   90.00
_cell.angle_beta   90.00
_cell.angle_gamma   90.00
#
_symmetry.space_group_name_H-M   'P 1'
#
loop_
_entity.id
_entity.type
_entity.pdbx_description
1 polymer ?
#
loop_
_entity_poly.entity_id
_entity_poly.type
_entity_poly.pdbx_seq_one_letter_code
_entity_poly.pdbx_strand_id
1 'polypeptide(L)'
;MPQSARSNFPRFVTAASLFDGHDAAINIMRRMLQAAGAEVIHLAHNRSVQEVVEAALQEDVQGIAISSYQGGHVEYFSYMIDMLRERGAGHIKVFGGGGGVIIPSEIKQLHAYGVTRIYSPEDGQKMGLQGMIDDMLQRLDDNKQTTPDADIDAMLAGDRLALARYISLLENGQVSTAQQEHLRERTNPVNRAPVLGITGTGGAGKSSLTDEVILRIRQDSGDDLRVAVLAIDPTRRRTGGALLGDRVRMNAIYHPSVYMRSIATRGAETEVPSCMRDIINAVRVSGFDLVIVETPGIGQGDAGIVPFVDASLYVMTPEFGAASQLEKIDMLDYADVVAINKFDRKGADDALRDVSKQVQRNRMAFDRDTDQMPVFGTIASHFNDDGVTALYQALLAVLHKKGLKEFDSRLPAVKRRTSTVQSAVVPAQRQRYLAEIADTIRSYRRHVERQSVLAREMQQLEASVAMLGQADSEAAVVPLKALADQRAQQLDGESHDLLAKWPQLKQDYAADELVVQVRDKEVRTSLVTTSLSGTRIPKIVLPRFTDHGDLLRWLMLENVPGRFPYTAGVFAFKREGEDPTRMFAGEGDAFRTNRRFKALSEYSEAKRLSTAFDSVTLYGFDPDERPDIYGKVGNSGVSIATLDDMKALYDGFDLCHPSTSVSMTINGPAPTILAMFLNAAIDQQMDAFEREQGRAPSAEESSQICARALQSVRGTVQADILKEDQGQNTCIFSTEFSLKLMGDIQEYFIENRVRNFYSVSISGYHIAEAGANPISQLAFTLSNGFTFVEAWLARGMKIDDFAPNLSFFFSNGMDPEYTVLGRVARRIWAVAMREKYGANDRSQKLKYHIQTSGRSLHAQEMAFNDIRTTLQALIAIYDNCNSLHTNAYDEAVTTPTGESVRRAMAIQLIINKEWG
;
A
#
# COMPACT_ATOMS: atom_id res chain seq x y z
N MET A 1 31.62 27.68 -7.42
CA MET A 1 32.70 27.90 -6.45
C MET A 1 33.37 26.57 -6.14
N PRO A 2 34.69 26.49 -5.95
CA PRO A 2 35.33 25.26 -5.50
C PRO A 2 34.81 24.92 -4.10
N GLN A 3 34.55 23.62 -3.85
CA GLN A 3 34.17 23.06 -2.55
C GLN A 3 35.27 23.37 -1.52
N SER A 4 35.20 24.53 -0.85
CA SER A 4 35.93 24.74 0.39
C SER A 4 35.36 23.76 1.42
N ALA A 5 36.24 23.00 2.07
CA ALA A 5 35.93 22.02 3.09
C ALA A 5 34.80 22.49 4.03
N ARG A 6 33.58 21.96 3.83
CA ARG A 6 32.52 22.05 4.83
C ARG A 6 33.00 21.22 6.02
N SER A 7 33.32 21.88 7.13
CA SER A 7 33.91 21.24 8.31
C SER A 7 32.90 20.40 9.12
N ASN A 8 31.61 20.40 8.75
CA ASN A 8 30.56 19.62 9.39
C ASN A 8 29.73 18.87 8.34
N PHE A 9 29.39 17.62 8.63
CA PHE A 9 28.40 16.83 7.89
C PHE A 9 27.01 17.08 8.53
N PRO A 10 26.14 17.92 7.93
CA PRO A 10 24.84 18.20 8.53
C PRO A 10 23.99 16.94 8.52
N ARG A 11 23.40 16.60 9.66
CA ARG A 11 22.53 15.44 9.84
C ARG A 11 21.09 15.89 9.96
N PHE A 12 20.19 15.17 9.28
CA PHE A 12 18.75 15.40 9.35
C PHE A 12 18.00 14.12 9.68
N VAL A 13 17.01 14.22 10.57
CA VAL A 13 15.91 13.24 10.63
C VAL A 13 14.79 13.72 9.70
N THR A 14 14.28 12.82 8.86
CA THR A 14 13.14 13.12 7.96
C THR A 14 12.04 12.08 8.10
N ALA A 15 10.80 12.53 8.27
CA ALA A 15 9.63 11.66 8.43
C ALA A 15 8.33 12.32 7.95
N ALA A 16 7.28 11.53 7.70
CA ALA A 16 5.90 12.02 7.73
C ALA A 16 5.30 11.86 9.13
N SER A 17 4.34 12.73 9.48
CA SER A 17 3.72 12.77 10.81
C SER A 17 2.95 11.48 11.16
N LEU A 18 2.50 11.36 12.41
CA LEU A 18 1.74 10.19 12.87
C LEU A 18 0.45 10.04 12.05
N PHE A 19 0.12 8.80 11.71
CA PHE A 19 -1.03 8.43 10.88
C PHE A 19 -1.08 9.12 9.51
N ASP A 20 0.09 9.52 8.99
CA ASP A 20 0.21 10.16 7.70
C ASP A 20 1.04 9.30 6.74
N GLY A 21 0.38 8.78 5.70
CA GLY A 21 0.98 8.01 4.61
C GLY A 21 1.58 8.87 3.48
N HIS A 22 1.38 10.20 3.50
CA HIS A 22 1.83 11.10 2.43
C HIS A 22 3.35 11.35 2.49
N ASP A 23 4.12 10.41 1.95
CA ASP A 23 5.58 10.45 1.96
C ASP A 23 6.19 11.04 0.68
N ALA A 24 5.39 11.26 -0.37
CA ALA A 24 5.86 11.73 -1.67
C ALA A 24 6.66 13.04 -1.56
N ALA A 25 6.14 14.00 -0.80
CA ALA A 25 6.79 15.29 -0.58
C ALA A 25 8.12 15.14 0.18
N ILE A 26 8.12 14.45 1.32
CA ILE A 26 9.33 14.28 2.14
C ILE A 26 10.40 13.44 1.41
N ASN A 27 9.99 12.47 0.57
CA ASN A 27 10.90 11.70 -0.29
C ASN A 27 11.64 12.58 -1.31
N ILE A 28 10.99 13.58 -1.88
CA ILE A 28 11.65 14.56 -2.76
C ILE A 28 12.61 15.42 -1.93
N MET A 29 12.16 15.96 -0.79
CA MET A 29 12.99 16.83 0.05
C MET A 29 14.25 16.13 0.55
N ARG A 30 14.15 14.89 1.06
CA ARG A 30 15.32 14.13 1.54
C ARG A 30 16.33 13.83 0.44
N ARG A 31 15.89 13.57 -0.80
CA ARG A 31 16.78 13.33 -1.94
C ARG A 31 17.59 14.58 -2.25
N MET A 32 16.96 15.75 -2.14
CA MET A 32 17.61 17.03 -2.35
C MET A 32 18.57 17.39 -1.21
N LEU A 33 18.20 17.13 0.06
CA LEU A 33 19.09 17.25 1.21
C LEU A 33 20.35 16.37 1.05
N GLN A 34 20.18 15.10 0.66
CA GLN A 34 21.29 14.17 0.40
C GLN A 34 22.18 14.68 -0.75
N ALA A 35 21.56 15.21 -1.81
CA ALA A 35 22.29 15.77 -2.96
C ALA A 35 23.09 17.03 -2.57
N ALA A 36 22.58 17.81 -1.61
CA ALA A 36 23.22 18.99 -1.06
C ALA A 36 24.30 18.68 0.00
N GLY A 37 24.57 17.40 0.29
CA GLY A 37 25.66 16.94 1.13
C GLY A 37 25.29 16.61 2.58
N ALA A 38 23.99 16.51 2.90
CA ALA A 38 23.55 16.10 4.24
C ALA A 38 23.53 14.57 4.41
N GLU A 39 23.74 14.12 5.64
CA GLU A 39 23.48 12.76 6.11
C GLU A 39 22.02 12.68 6.56
N VAL A 40 21.18 11.95 5.83
CA VAL A 40 19.74 11.91 6.09
C VAL A 40 19.34 10.58 6.69
N ILE A 41 18.92 10.61 7.94
CA ILE A 41 18.27 9.52 8.66
C ILE A 41 16.79 9.57 8.31
N HIS A 42 16.35 8.67 7.42
CA HIS A 42 14.99 8.68 6.94
C HIS A 42 14.13 7.66 7.69
N LEU A 43 13.04 8.12 8.31
CA LEU A 43 12.12 7.27 9.07
C LEU A 43 10.85 6.90 8.28
N ALA A 44 10.79 7.25 6.99
CA ALA A 44 9.61 7.08 6.13
C ALA A 44 8.38 7.83 6.66
N HIS A 45 7.27 7.14 6.85
CA HIS A 45 5.96 7.71 7.14
C HIS A 45 5.38 7.15 8.45
N ASN A 46 4.22 7.67 8.88
CA ASN A 46 3.54 7.24 10.11
C ASN A 46 4.44 7.23 11.35
N ARG A 47 5.03 8.38 11.71
CA ARG A 47 5.90 8.47 12.89
C ARG A 47 5.32 9.36 13.99
N SER A 48 5.21 8.81 15.19
CA SER A 48 4.87 9.57 16.40
C SER A 48 5.95 10.60 16.71
N VAL A 49 5.59 11.62 17.48
CA VAL A 49 6.56 12.61 17.96
C VAL A 49 7.64 11.92 18.79
N GLN A 50 7.25 10.96 19.62
CA GLN A 50 8.17 10.19 20.45
C GLN A 50 9.22 9.46 19.60
N GLU A 51 8.83 8.77 18.53
CA GLU A 51 9.77 8.08 17.64
C GLU A 51 10.72 9.05 16.94
N VAL A 52 10.22 10.18 16.43
CA VAL A 52 11.04 11.18 15.74
C VAL A 52 12.04 11.83 16.70
N VAL A 53 11.59 12.21 17.88
CA VAL A 53 12.43 12.87 18.88
C VAL A 53 13.47 11.88 19.42
N GLU A 54 13.08 10.66 19.81
CA GLU A 54 14.03 9.63 20.23
C GLU A 54 15.07 9.37 19.14
N ALA A 55 14.63 9.29 17.88
CA ALA A 55 15.53 9.12 16.76
C ALA A 55 16.51 10.30 16.62
N ALA A 56 16.02 11.53 16.68
CA ALA A 56 16.84 12.75 16.56
C ALA A 56 17.87 12.87 17.70
N LEU A 57 17.49 12.47 18.92
CA LEU A 57 18.34 12.48 20.09
C LEU A 57 19.48 11.46 20.00
N GLN A 58 19.17 10.21 19.63
CA GLN A 58 20.18 9.16 19.50
C GLN A 58 21.15 9.43 18.33
N GLU A 59 20.66 10.07 17.27
CA GLU A 59 21.44 10.40 16.06
C GLU A 59 22.19 11.73 16.15
N ASP A 60 21.92 12.51 17.20
CA ASP A 60 22.49 13.84 17.45
C ASP A 60 22.43 14.75 16.20
N VAL A 61 21.21 14.92 15.67
CA VAL A 61 20.97 15.69 14.43
C VAL A 61 20.84 17.19 14.69
N GLN A 62 21.18 18.00 13.70
CA GLN A 62 20.98 19.44 13.74
C GLN A 62 19.56 19.83 13.30
N GLY A 63 18.93 19.02 12.44
CA GLY A 63 17.63 19.32 11.85
C GLY A 63 16.66 18.15 11.84
N ILE A 64 15.37 18.47 11.99
CA ILE A 64 14.25 17.54 11.77
C ILE A 64 13.36 18.15 10.69
N ALA A 65 12.99 17.37 9.66
CA ALA A 65 12.05 17.80 8.64
C ALA A 65 10.82 16.87 8.59
N ILE A 66 9.63 17.44 8.78
CA ILE A 66 8.37 16.70 8.84
C ILE A 66 7.40 17.13 7.75
N SER A 67 6.81 16.16 7.05
CA SER A 67 5.60 16.39 6.26
C SER A 67 4.34 16.05 7.07
N SER A 68 3.32 16.91 7.03
CA SER A 68 2.04 16.66 7.71
C SER A 68 0.85 17.09 6.84
N TYR A 69 0.09 16.13 6.32
CA TYR A 69 -1.04 16.34 5.41
C TYR A 69 -2.40 15.91 6.00
N GLN A 70 -2.44 15.31 7.18
CA GLN A 70 -3.66 14.76 7.79
C GLN A 70 -4.34 15.70 8.79
N GLY A 71 -3.80 16.90 9.01
CA GLY A 71 -4.21 17.77 10.10
C GLY A 71 -3.59 17.35 11.45
N GLY A 72 -3.96 18.06 12.52
CA GLY A 72 -3.35 17.93 13.86
C GLY A 72 -1.89 18.39 13.92
N HIS A 73 -1.44 19.15 12.91
CA HIS A 73 -0.06 19.59 12.78
C HIS A 73 0.34 20.61 13.85
N VAL A 74 -0.60 21.44 14.32
CA VAL A 74 -0.31 22.42 15.37
C VAL A 74 0.09 21.68 16.66
N GLU A 75 -0.70 20.70 17.05
CA GLU A 75 -0.46 19.86 18.23
C GLU A 75 0.80 19.01 18.04
N TYR A 76 0.97 18.37 16.88
CA TYR A 76 2.14 17.54 16.57
C TYR A 76 3.46 18.31 16.66
N PHE A 77 3.55 19.48 16.01
CA PHE A 77 4.77 20.29 16.04
C PHE A 77 5.00 20.93 17.42
N SER A 78 3.94 21.37 18.11
CA SER A 78 4.07 21.94 19.46
C SER A 78 4.60 20.88 20.43
N TYR A 79 4.02 19.68 20.40
CA TYR A 79 4.46 18.55 21.21
C TYR A 79 5.92 18.15 20.92
N MET A 80 6.33 18.16 19.65
CA MET A 80 7.72 17.92 19.27
C MET A 80 8.68 18.95 19.86
N ILE A 81 8.33 20.23 19.79
CA ILE A 81 9.14 21.31 20.36
C ILE A 81 9.25 21.18 21.88
N ASP A 82 8.14 20.86 22.56
CA ASP A 82 8.13 20.67 24.01
C ASP A 82 8.97 19.47 24.43
N MET A 83 8.80 18.32 23.78
CA MET A 83 9.58 17.13 24.08
C MET A 83 11.08 17.33 23.82
N LEU A 84 11.45 18.06 22.77
CA LEU A 84 12.86 18.43 22.52
C LEU A 84 13.41 19.33 23.63
N ARG A 85 12.64 20.31 24.11
CA ARG A 85 13.05 21.20 25.21
C ARG A 85 13.19 20.44 26.53
N GLU A 86 12.20 19.62 26.88
CA GLU A 86 12.18 18.79 28.09
C GLU A 86 13.36 17.82 28.15
N ARG A 87 13.79 17.29 27.00
CA ARG A 87 14.93 16.38 26.88
C ARG A 87 16.26 17.07 26.62
N GLY A 88 16.36 18.39 26.84
CA GLY A 88 17.62 19.13 26.72
C GLY A 88 18.17 19.26 25.30
N ALA A 89 17.31 19.16 24.29
CA ALA A 89 17.63 19.19 22.87
C ALA A 89 16.91 20.30 22.09
N GLY A 90 16.53 21.38 22.77
CA GLY A 90 15.88 22.55 22.15
C GLY A 90 16.73 23.31 21.11
N HIS A 91 17.99 22.92 20.91
CA HIS A 91 18.87 23.45 19.87
C HIS A 91 18.56 22.86 18.48
N ILE A 92 17.97 21.66 18.41
CA ILE A 92 17.61 20.98 17.17
C ILE A 92 16.56 21.81 16.41
N LYS A 93 16.82 22.10 15.13
CA LYS A 93 15.93 22.92 14.30
C LYS A 93 14.83 22.07 13.69
N VAL A 94 13.57 22.46 13.89
CA VAL A 94 12.40 21.76 13.32
C VAL A 94 11.88 22.49 12.08
N PHE A 95 11.71 21.76 11.00
CA PHE A 95 11.19 22.22 9.72
C PHE A 95 9.95 21.41 9.33
N GLY A 96 9.06 21.99 8.53
CA GLY A 96 7.94 21.21 8.01
C GLY A 96 7.20 21.79 6.80
N GLY A 97 6.23 21.02 6.32
CA GLY A 97 5.33 21.39 5.23
C GLY A 97 4.13 20.46 5.13
N GLY A 98 3.00 20.99 4.69
CA GLY A 98 1.73 20.25 4.57
C GLY A 98 0.87 20.68 3.39
N GLY A 99 1.49 21.31 2.38
CA GLY A 99 0.75 21.88 1.26
C GLY A 99 -0.24 22.96 1.73
N GLY A 100 -1.49 22.87 1.27
CA GLY A 100 -2.57 23.78 1.64
C GLY A 100 -3.20 23.52 3.01
N VAL A 101 -2.84 22.42 3.68
CA VAL A 101 -3.43 21.99 4.96
C VAL A 101 -3.01 22.90 6.12
N ILE A 102 -1.78 23.43 6.09
CA ILE A 102 -1.26 24.33 7.12
C ILE A 102 -1.48 25.77 6.67
N ILE A 103 -2.47 26.45 7.26
CA ILE A 103 -2.86 27.80 6.83
C ILE A 103 -1.90 28.88 7.36
N PRO A 104 -1.83 30.07 6.72
CA PRO A 104 -0.85 31.10 7.10
C PRO A 104 -0.88 31.56 8.57
N SER A 105 -2.04 31.51 9.24
CA SER A 105 -2.15 31.82 10.66
C SER A 105 -1.48 30.76 11.55
N GLU A 106 -1.63 29.49 11.21
CA GLU A 106 -1.00 28.36 11.92
C GLU A 106 0.50 28.34 11.69
N ILE A 107 0.95 28.66 10.47
CA ILE A 107 2.37 28.84 10.16
C ILE A 107 2.99 29.87 11.11
N LYS A 108 2.34 31.04 11.27
CA LYS A 108 2.82 32.10 12.19
C LYS A 108 2.81 31.63 13.65
N GLN A 109 1.76 30.92 14.06
CA GLN A 109 1.65 30.36 15.42
C GLN A 109 2.80 29.38 15.70
N LEU A 110 3.06 28.44 14.79
CA LEU A 110 4.11 27.44 14.93
C LEU A 110 5.51 28.07 14.95
N HIS A 111 5.75 29.10 14.11
CA HIS A 111 7.02 29.84 14.15
C HIS A 111 7.20 30.58 15.48
N ALA A 112 6.13 31.18 16.00
CA ALA A 112 6.15 31.83 17.31
C ALA A 112 6.37 30.83 18.46
N TYR A 113 5.87 29.59 18.32
CA TYR A 113 6.03 28.54 19.32
C TYR A 113 7.47 28.02 19.43
N GLY A 114 8.16 27.90 18.30
CA GLY A 114 9.56 27.46 18.25
C GLY A 114 9.95 26.66 17.00
N VAL A 115 9.02 26.40 16.07
CA VAL A 115 9.35 25.77 14.79
C VAL A 115 10.20 26.73 13.95
N THR A 116 11.30 26.25 13.39
CA THR A 116 12.27 27.07 12.64
C THR A 116 11.65 27.63 11.36
N ARG A 117 11.02 26.77 10.55
CA ARG A 117 10.33 27.16 9.32
C ARG A 117 9.31 26.11 8.89
N ILE A 118 8.15 26.58 8.46
CA ILE A 118 7.14 25.79 7.75
C ILE A 118 7.04 26.41 6.36
N TYR A 119 7.16 25.59 5.32
CA TYR A 119 7.12 26.03 3.92
C TYR A 119 5.71 25.85 3.35
N SER A 120 5.15 26.95 2.85
CA SER A 120 3.85 26.98 2.17
C SER A 120 3.98 26.66 0.67
N PRO A 121 2.87 26.35 -0.04
CA PRO A 121 2.89 26.21 -1.50
C PRO A 121 3.40 27.46 -2.22
N GLU A 122 3.15 28.65 -1.66
CA GLU A 122 3.63 29.93 -2.21
C GLU A 122 5.15 30.07 -2.07
N ASP A 123 5.73 29.62 -0.95
CA ASP A 123 7.19 29.54 -0.78
C ASP A 123 7.80 28.61 -1.84
N GLY A 124 7.18 27.46 -2.09
CA GLY A 124 7.65 26.51 -3.11
C GLY A 124 7.70 27.10 -4.52
N GLN A 125 6.75 27.96 -4.88
CA GLN A 125 6.75 28.69 -6.17
C GLN A 125 7.81 29.79 -6.21
N LYS A 126 7.97 30.57 -5.14
CA LYS A 126 8.90 31.71 -5.09
C LYS A 126 10.36 31.28 -4.98
N MET A 127 10.65 30.30 -4.13
CA MET A 127 12.00 29.83 -3.83
C MET A 127 12.45 28.71 -4.77
N GLY A 128 11.49 27.97 -5.33
CA GLY A 128 11.75 26.67 -5.95
C GLY A 128 12.11 25.61 -4.91
N LEU A 129 12.06 24.34 -5.33
CA LEU A 129 12.39 23.21 -4.45
C LEU A 129 13.83 23.30 -3.91
N GLN A 130 14.79 23.66 -4.76
CA GLN A 130 16.19 23.77 -4.33
C GLN A 130 16.41 24.94 -3.37
N GLY A 131 15.77 26.08 -3.60
CA GLY A 131 15.89 27.24 -2.73
C GLY A 131 15.38 26.98 -1.30
N MET A 132 14.32 26.16 -1.15
CA MET A 132 13.87 25.73 0.19
C MET A 132 14.94 24.89 0.91
N ILE A 133 15.61 23.98 0.20
CA ILE A 133 16.66 23.13 0.77
C ILE A 133 17.90 23.95 1.16
N ASP A 134 18.26 24.93 0.33
CA ASP A 134 19.38 25.83 0.61
C ASP A 134 19.09 26.69 1.85
N ASP A 135 17.86 27.21 2.00
CA ASP A 135 17.41 27.94 3.20
C ASP A 135 17.40 27.05 4.46
N MET A 136 16.97 25.78 4.35
CA MET A 136 17.04 24.82 5.46
C MET A 136 18.48 24.63 5.95
N LEU A 137 19.42 24.43 5.03
CA LEU A 137 20.83 24.22 5.36
C LEU A 137 21.48 25.48 5.93
N GLN A 138 21.19 26.65 5.36
CA GLN A 138 21.70 27.93 5.86
C GLN A 138 21.27 28.18 7.31
N ARG A 139 20.01 27.88 7.67
CA ARG A 139 19.48 28.06 9.03
C ARG A 139 20.13 27.13 10.06
N LEU A 140 20.75 26.03 9.65
CA LEU A 140 21.58 25.21 10.55
C LEU A 140 22.91 25.89 10.87
N ASP A 141 23.44 26.72 9.96
CA ASP A 141 24.71 27.43 10.12
C ASP A 141 24.56 28.77 10.89
N ASP A 142 23.37 29.40 10.84
CA ASP A 142 23.08 30.73 11.39
C ASP A 142 23.19 30.86 12.93
N ASN A 143 23.42 29.75 13.64
CA ASN A 143 23.82 29.76 15.04
C ASN A 143 24.74 28.57 15.28
N LYS A 144 26.06 28.80 15.33
CA LYS A 144 27.02 27.90 16.00
C LYS A 144 26.73 27.88 17.51
N GLN A 145 25.52 27.54 17.92
CA GLN A 145 25.28 27.06 19.27
C GLN A 145 26.16 25.82 19.38
N THR A 146 27.23 25.95 20.17
CA THR A 146 28.07 24.86 20.62
C THR A 146 27.13 23.72 21.01
N THR A 147 27.17 22.62 20.25
CA THR A 147 26.69 21.34 20.75
C THR A 147 27.23 21.23 22.19
N PRO A 148 26.39 21.02 23.21
CA PRO A 148 26.88 20.99 24.58
C PRO A 148 28.05 20.02 24.65
N ASP A 149 29.15 20.42 25.30
CA ASP A 149 30.33 19.57 25.45
C ASP A 149 29.90 18.20 25.96
N ALA A 150 30.40 17.13 25.32
CA ALA A 150 30.04 15.78 25.71
C ALA A 150 30.65 15.47 27.08
N ASP A 151 29.79 15.38 28.10
CA ASP A 151 30.17 14.95 29.45
C ASP A 151 30.48 13.45 29.43
N ILE A 152 31.77 13.11 29.42
CA ILE A 152 32.24 11.73 29.40
C ILE A 152 31.83 10.97 30.67
N ASP A 153 31.75 11.64 31.83
CA ASP A 153 31.35 11.02 33.08
C ASP A 153 29.84 10.71 33.07
N ALA A 154 29.03 11.60 32.50
CA ALA A 154 27.60 11.31 32.28
C ALA A 154 27.39 10.13 31.32
N MET A 155 28.17 10.05 30.23
CA MET A 155 28.14 8.89 29.33
C MET A 155 28.51 7.59 30.08
N LEU A 156 29.57 7.62 30.89
CA LEU A 156 29.99 6.48 31.71
C LEU A 156 28.94 6.08 32.76
N ALA A 157 28.11 7.03 33.21
CA ALA A 157 26.98 6.78 34.10
C ALA A 157 25.74 6.20 33.36
N GLY A 158 25.79 6.08 32.03
CA GLY A 158 24.72 5.53 31.20
C GLY A 158 23.80 6.57 30.55
N ASP A 159 24.17 7.86 30.54
CA ASP A 159 23.42 8.90 29.83
C ASP A 159 23.55 8.71 28.29
N ARG A 160 22.41 8.46 27.65
CA ARG A 160 22.31 8.20 26.21
C ARG A 160 22.54 9.44 25.36
N LEU A 161 22.17 10.63 25.85
CA LEU A 161 22.40 11.88 25.13
C LEU A 161 23.88 12.22 25.16
N ALA A 162 24.54 12.00 26.31
CA ALA A 162 25.99 12.15 26.42
C ALA A 162 26.71 11.17 25.47
N LEU A 163 26.27 9.91 25.41
CA LEU A 163 26.78 8.93 24.44
C LEU A 163 26.61 9.39 22.98
N ALA A 164 25.40 9.83 22.60
CA ALA A 164 25.13 10.25 21.23
C ALA A 164 26.03 11.42 20.79
N ARG A 165 26.21 12.43 21.67
CA ARG A 165 27.11 13.56 21.43
C ARG A 165 28.57 13.14 21.37
N TYR A 166 28.99 12.25 22.27
CA TYR A 166 30.36 11.74 22.28
C TYR A 166 30.69 10.97 20.99
N ILE A 167 29.74 10.18 20.47
CA ILE A 167 29.88 9.52 19.16
C ILE A 167 30.02 10.57 18.04
N SER A 168 29.23 11.65 18.04
CA SER A 168 29.38 12.73 17.05
C SER A 168 30.77 13.37 17.07
N LEU A 169 31.33 13.61 18.26
CA LEU A 169 32.69 14.12 18.39
C LEU A 169 33.73 13.14 17.83
N LEU A 170 33.55 11.83 18.06
CA LEU A 170 34.42 10.78 17.49
C LEU A 170 34.34 10.76 15.97
N GLU A 171 33.13 10.79 15.40
CA GLU A 171 32.90 10.80 13.94
C GLU A 171 33.48 12.05 13.25
N ASN A 172 33.53 13.18 13.96
CA ASN A 172 34.08 14.44 13.44
C ASN A 172 35.57 14.61 13.75
N GLY A 173 36.21 13.68 14.47
CA GLY A 173 37.61 13.82 14.89
C GLY A 173 37.86 14.99 15.86
N GLN A 174 36.84 15.35 16.65
CA GLN A 174 36.84 16.50 17.57
C GLN A 174 37.12 16.10 19.03
N VAL A 175 37.30 14.81 19.32
CA VAL A 175 37.67 14.33 20.66
C VAL A 175 39.14 14.62 20.94
N SER A 176 39.43 15.23 22.09
CA SER A 176 40.80 15.49 22.53
C SER A 176 41.56 14.20 22.89
N THR A 177 42.89 14.23 22.82
CA THR A 177 43.73 13.07 23.19
C THR A 177 43.47 12.60 24.63
N ALA A 178 43.25 13.52 25.56
CA ALA A 178 42.93 13.20 26.96
C ALA A 178 41.60 12.45 27.11
N GLN A 179 40.56 12.84 26.36
CA GLN A 179 39.28 12.14 26.37
C GLN A 179 39.40 10.73 25.75
N GLN A 180 40.19 10.57 24.69
CA GLN A 180 40.47 9.25 24.10
C GLN A 180 41.22 8.34 25.07
N GLU A 181 42.23 8.86 25.79
CA GLU A 181 42.95 8.12 26.83
C GLU A 181 42.01 7.73 27.98
N HIS A 182 41.17 8.66 28.45
CA HIS A 182 40.18 8.38 29.50
C HIS A 182 39.22 7.25 29.11
N LEU A 183 38.73 7.25 27.86
CA LEU A 183 37.90 6.16 27.35
C LEU A 183 38.66 4.82 27.34
N ARG A 184 39.91 4.84 26.87
CA ARG A 184 40.76 3.63 26.76
C ARG A 184 41.04 3.01 28.13
N GLU A 185 41.34 3.84 29.14
CA GLU A 185 41.54 3.40 30.53
C GLU A 185 40.30 2.71 31.10
N ARG A 186 39.10 3.20 30.80
CA ARG A 186 37.83 2.60 31.27
C ARG A 186 37.45 1.33 30.52
N THR A 187 37.86 1.18 29.26
CA THR A 187 37.59 -0.03 28.48
C THR A 187 38.47 -1.23 28.85
N ASN A 188 39.64 -1.03 29.44
CA ASN A 188 40.59 -2.11 29.71
C ASN A 188 40.57 -2.46 31.22
N PRO A 189 40.10 -3.65 31.67
CA PRO A 189 39.85 -4.91 30.97
C PRO A 189 38.35 -5.28 30.85
N VAL A 190 37.47 -4.28 30.74
CA VAL A 190 36.03 -4.43 30.88
C VAL A 190 35.42 -5.09 29.64
N ASN A 191 35.46 -6.43 29.57
CA ASN A 191 34.74 -7.20 28.55
C ASN A 191 33.27 -7.42 28.97
N ARG A 192 32.53 -6.32 29.20
CA ARG A 192 31.16 -6.35 29.77
C ARG A 192 30.06 -6.63 28.75
N ALA A 193 30.30 -6.39 27.46
CA ALA A 193 29.29 -6.53 26.42
C ALA A 193 29.92 -7.10 25.14
N PRO A 194 29.53 -8.31 24.70
CA PRO A 194 29.97 -8.84 23.42
C PRO A 194 29.46 -7.98 22.26
N VAL A 195 30.21 -7.98 21.18
CA VAL A 195 29.91 -7.27 19.93
C VAL A 195 29.58 -8.29 18.85
N LEU A 196 28.36 -8.24 18.34
CA LEU A 196 27.89 -9.01 17.19
C LEU A 196 28.04 -8.19 15.92
N GLY A 197 28.87 -8.64 14.98
CA GLY A 197 28.95 -8.09 13.62
C GLY A 197 27.97 -8.77 12.69
N ILE A 198 27.08 -8.00 12.06
CA ILE A 198 26.16 -8.47 11.03
C ILE A 198 26.61 -7.89 9.70
N THR A 199 27.06 -8.76 8.80
CA THR A 199 27.54 -8.38 7.47
C THR A 199 26.94 -9.27 6.39
N GLY A 200 27.02 -8.85 5.14
CA GLY A 200 26.34 -9.56 4.06
C GLY A 200 26.19 -8.75 2.78
N THR A 201 25.73 -9.42 1.73
CA THR A 201 25.55 -8.79 0.42
C THR A 201 24.46 -7.70 0.46
N GLY A 202 24.61 -6.70 -0.40
CA GLY A 202 23.63 -5.61 -0.53
C GLY A 202 22.23 -6.15 -0.84
N GLY A 203 21.23 -5.74 -0.05
CA GLY A 203 19.84 -6.16 -0.24
C GLY A 203 19.51 -7.58 0.25
N ALA A 204 20.42 -8.28 0.93
CA ALA A 204 20.13 -9.58 1.54
C ALA A 204 19.11 -9.52 2.69
N GLY A 205 18.82 -8.32 3.21
CA GLY A 205 17.87 -8.10 4.30
C GLY A 205 18.52 -8.10 5.69
N LYS A 206 19.74 -7.56 5.80
CA LYS A 206 20.51 -7.46 7.05
C LYS A 206 19.78 -6.65 8.11
N SER A 207 19.34 -5.43 7.79
CA SER A 207 18.60 -4.56 8.71
C SER A 207 17.29 -5.19 9.17
N SER A 208 16.53 -5.82 8.26
CA SER A 208 15.30 -6.55 8.62
C SER A 208 15.56 -7.76 9.51
N LEU A 209 16.62 -8.53 9.25
CA LEU A 209 16.99 -9.67 10.08
C LEU A 209 17.50 -9.20 11.46
N THR A 210 18.23 -8.08 11.50
CA THR A 210 18.70 -7.45 12.74
C THR A 210 17.53 -7.01 13.61
N ASP A 211 16.52 -6.36 13.02
CA ASP A 211 15.29 -5.97 13.73
C ASP A 211 14.57 -7.18 14.32
N GLU A 212 14.39 -8.25 13.53
CA GLU A 212 13.75 -9.48 13.99
C GLU A 212 14.57 -10.16 15.11
N VAL A 213 15.90 -10.13 15.05
CA VAL A 213 16.78 -10.63 16.12
C VAL A 213 16.62 -9.80 17.39
N ILE A 214 16.55 -8.46 17.28
CA ILE A 214 16.27 -7.57 18.42
C ILE A 214 14.90 -7.88 19.02
N LEU A 215 13.88 -8.11 18.18
CA LEU A 215 12.56 -8.51 18.63
C LEU A 215 12.61 -9.82 19.44
N ARG A 216 13.36 -10.84 18.97
CA ARG A 216 13.54 -12.08 19.74
C ARG A 216 14.29 -11.83 21.04
N ILE A 217 15.36 -11.03 21.04
CA ILE A 217 16.08 -10.67 22.27
C ILE A 217 15.13 -10.06 23.30
N ARG A 218 14.29 -9.10 22.88
CA ARG A 218 13.32 -8.43 23.75
C ARG A 218 12.28 -9.41 24.29
N GLN A 219 11.66 -10.20 23.43
CA GLN A 219 10.67 -11.19 23.82
C GLN A 219 11.24 -12.27 24.75
N ASP A 220 12.43 -12.78 24.43
CA ASP A 220 13.06 -13.88 25.15
C ASP A 220 13.59 -13.45 26.52
N SER A 221 14.25 -12.29 26.59
CA SER A 221 14.74 -11.72 27.85
C SER A 221 13.68 -11.00 28.68
N GLY A 222 12.50 -10.73 28.10
CA GLY A 222 11.50 -9.88 28.73
C GLY A 222 11.96 -8.43 28.88
N ASP A 223 12.65 -7.91 27.86
CA ASP A 223 13.25 -6.58 27.80
C ASP A 223 14.36 -6.31 28.86
N ASP A 224 14.90 -7.33 29.53
CA ASP A 224 15.97 -7.19 30.55
C ASP A 224 17.34 -6.88 29.94
N LEU A 225 17.58 -7.27 28.68
CA LEU A 225 18.83 -6.97 27.99
C LEU A 225 18.84 -5.59 27.34
N ARG A 226 19.90 -4.83 27.59
CA ARG A 226 20.17 -3.54 26.95
C ARG A 226 21.01 -3.74 25.69
N VAL A 227 20.46 -3.34 24.55
CA VAL A 227 21.08 -3.55 23.23
C VAL A 227 21.42 -2.22 22.58
N ALA A 228 22.65 -2.08 22.09
CA ALA A 228 23.05 -0.96 21.25
C ALA A 228 23.27 -1.42 19.81
N VAL A 229 22.75 -0.66 18.83
CA VAL A 229 22.83 -0.96 17.40
C VAL A 229 23.61 0.15 16.70
N LEU A 230 24.68 -0.21 16.01
CA LEU A 230 25.51 0.68 15.20
C LEU A 230 25.37 0.26 13.73
N ALA A 231 24.54 0.97 12.98
CA ALA A 231 24.24 0.62 11.59
C ALA A 231 25.01 1.52 10.63
N ILE A 232 25.81 0.93 9.73
CA ILE A 232 26.72 1.66 8.86
C ILE A 232 26.19 1.67 7.43
N ASP A 233 26.03 2.87 6.87
CA ASP A 233 25.54 3.08 5.51
C ASP A 233 26.59 3.84 4.63
N PRO A 234 26.63 3.57 3.31
CA PRO A 234 27.64 4.14 2.43
C PRO A 234 27.38 5.63 2.12
N THR A 235 28.42 6.44 2.23
CA THR A 235 28.39 7.86 1.80
C THR A 235 28.57 8.00 0.29
N ARG A 236 27.80 8.88 -0.35
CA ARG A 236 27.97 9.16 -1.79
C ARG A 236 29.18 10.06 -2.02
N ARG A 237 30.27 9.48 -2.56
CA ARG A 237 31.52 10.21 -2.85
C ARG A 237 31.35 11.49 -3.66
N ARG A 238 30.37 11.55 -4.58
CA ARG A 238 30.14 12.73 -5.44
C ARG A 238 29.53 13.93 -4.70
N THR A 239 28.60 13.69 -3.77
CA THR A 239 27.84 14.76 -3.09
C THR A 239 28.30 14.97 -1.65
N GLY A 240 28.98 14.00 -1.05
CA GLY A 240 29.35 14.00 0.37
C GLY A 240 28.22 13.61 1.32
N GLY A 241 26.97 13.57 0.84
CA GLY A 241 25.81 13.17 1.63
C GLY A 241 25.58 11.66 1.68
N ALA A 242 24.80 11.21 2.66
CA ALA A 242 24.44 9.81 2.86
C ALA A 242 22.93 9.66 3.05
N LEU A 243 22.37 8.53 2.64
CA LEU A 243 21.03 8.12 3.03
C LEU A 243 21.25 7.01 4.04
N LEU A 244 21.03 7.32 5.31
CA LEU A 244 21.14 6.40 6.42
C LEU A 244 19.78 5.70 6.55
N GLY A 245 19.63 4.62 5.81
CA GLY A 245 18.38 3.93 5.51
C GLY A 245 18.11 2.73 6.39
N ASP A 246 19.06 2.24 7.18
CA ASP A 246 18.86 1.04 8.00
C ASP A 246 17.77 1.21 9.06
N ARG A 247 17.73 2.38 9.74
CA ARG A 247 16.75 2.65 10.80
C ARG A 247 15.30 2.57 10.32
N VAL A 248 15.03 2.83 9.03
CA VAL A 248 13.67 2.74 8.48
C VAL A 248 13.09 1.33 8.54
N ARG A 249 13.95 0.31 8.63
CA ARG A 249 13.58 -1.10 8.69
C ARG A 249 13.40 -1.63 10.12
N MET A 250 13.76 -0.82 11.11
CA MET A 250 13.86 -1.25 12.50
C MET A 250 12.59 -0.85 13.27
N ASN A 251 11.71 -1.80 13.55
CA ASN A 251 10.48 -1.57 14.30
C ASN A 251 10.63 -1.90 15.79
N ALA A 252 11.51 -2.85 16.15
CA ALA A 252 11.68 -3.34 17.51
C ALA A 252 12.59 -2.44 18.38
N ILE A 253 13.16 -1.37 17.82
CA ILE A 253 14.14 -0.49 18.49
C ILE A 253 13.52 0.61 19.35
N TYR A 254 12.21 0.88 19.22
CA TYR A 254 11.54 1.95 19.96
C TYR A 254 11.19 1.49 21.39
N HIS A 255 12.21 1.19 22.18
CA HIS A 255 12.09 0.75 23.56
C HIS A 255 13.24 1.31 24.42
N PRO A 256 13.02 1.66 25.69
CA PRO A 256 14.07 2.17 26.57
C PRO A 256 15.23 1.19 26.84
N SER A 257 15.20 -0.07 26.43
CA SER A 257 16.35 -0.97 26.51
C SER A 257 17.22 -0.97 25.25
N VAL A 258 16.76 -0.35 24.17
CA VAL A 258 17.45 -0.33 22.88
C VAL A 258 17.96 1.08 22.57
N TYR A 259 19.16 1.16 22.01
CA TYR A 259 19.77 2.38 21.48
C TYR A 259 20.25 2.10 20.06
N MET A 260 20.04 3.03 19.13
CA MET A 260 20.53 2.90 17.76
C MET A 260 21.25 4.17 17.30
N ARG A 261 22.35 4.02 16.57
CA ARG A 261 23.05 5.11 15.90
C ARG A 261 23.40 4.70 14.47
N SER A 262 22.99 5.51 13.50
CA SER A 262 23.37 5.34 12.11
C SER A 262 24.67 6.08 11.79
N ILE A 263 25.62 5.39 11.17
CA ILE A 263 26.99 5.86 10.92
C ILE A 263 27.23 5.88 9.41
N ALA A 264 27.85 6.95 8.91
CA ALA A 264 28.21 7.07 7.51
C ALA A 264 29.66 6.62 7.28
N THR A 265 29.97 5.99 6.15
CA THR A 265 31.37 5.58 5.85
C THR A 265 32.35 6.75 5.68
N ARG A 266 31.87 7.97 5.36
CA ARG A 266 32.63 9.23 5.25
C ARG A 266 33.94 9.14 4.45
N GLY A 267 33.94 8.36 3.38
CA GLY A 267 35.09 8.23 2.48
C GLY A 267 36.14 7.21 2.93
N ALA A 268 35.84 6.37 3.93
CA ALA A 268 36.64 5.18 4.24
C ALA A 268 36.86 4.32 2.98
N GLU A 269 38.07 3.77 2.84
CA GLU A 269 38.40 2.81 1.78
C GLU A 269 37.72 1.45 2.02
N THR A 270 37.48 1.13 3.29
CA THR A 270 36.80 -0.06 3.80
C THR A 270 35.33 0.22 4.16
N GLU A 271 34.55 -0.84 4.30
CA GLU A 271 33.13 -0.82 4.68
C GLU A 271 32.87 -0.37 6.13
N VAL A 272 33.90 -0.36 6.98
CA VAL A 272 33.86 0.11 8.37
C VAL A 272 34.73 1.37 8.54
N PRO A 273 34.22 2.47 9.15
CA PRO A 273 35.00 3.66 9.48
C PRO A 273 36.14 3.39 10.47
N SER A 274 37.25 4.14 10.35
CA SER A 274 38.41 4.00 11.26
C SER A 274 38.08 4.31 12.73
N CYS A 275 37.15 5.23 12.99
CA CYS A 275 36.69 5.58 14.35
C CYS A 275 35.77 4.53 14.98
N MET A 276 35.38 3.47 14.25
CA MET A 276 34.41 2.48 14.74
C MET A 276 34.85 1.80 16.04
N ARG A 277 36.15 1.51 16.18
CA ARG A 277 36.66 0.89 17.41
C ARG A 277 36.44 1.77 18.64
N ASP A 278 36.64 3.08 18.50
CA ASP A 278 36.41 4.04 19.59
C ASP A 278 34.91 4.21 19.88
N ILE A 279 34.06 4.15 18.86
CA ILE A 279 32.59 4.19 19.02
C ILE A 279 32.09 2.94 19.78
N ILE A 280 32.52 1.74 19.36
CA ILE A 280 32.18 0.48 20.05
C ILE A 280 32.62 0.53 21.51
N ASN A 281 33.82 1.05 21.76
CA ASN A 281 34.36 1.24 23.11
C ASN A 281 33.51 2.19 23.95
N ALA A 282 33.08 3.33 23.40
CA ALA A 282 32.18 4.26 24.08
C ALA A 282 30.84 3.61 24.45
N VAL A 283 30.27 2.82 23.54
CA VAL A 283 29.02 2.09 23.80
C VAL A 283 29.21 1.03 24.90
N ARG A 284 30.30 0.24 24.85
CA ARG A 284 30.58 -0.82 25.85
C ARG A 284 30.67 -0.28 27.27
N VAL A 285 31.22 0.92 27.47
CA VAL A 285 31.35 1.53 28.79
C VAL A 285 30.07 2.25 29.26
N SER A 286 29.05 2.37 28.39
CA SER A 286 27.79 3.08 28.66
C SER A 286 26.68 2.17 29.22
N GLY A 287 27.03 0.96 29.68
CA GLY A 287 26.10 0.08 30.41
C GLY A 287 25.10 -0.71 29.55
N PHE A 288 25.49 -1.04 28.31
CA PHE A 288 24.78 -2.00 27.46
C PHE A 288 25.28 -3.43 27.72
N ASP A 289 24.43 -4.42 27.47
CA ASP A 289 24.74 -5.84 27.60
C ASP A 289 25.18 -6.46 26.27
N LEU A 290 24.73 -5.91 25.14
CA LEU A 290 25.07 -6.36 23.79
C LEU A 290 25.25 -5.16 22.85
N VAL A 291 26.27 -5.22 21.99
CA VAL A 291 26.46 -4.28 20.88
C VAL A 291 26.29 -5.03 19.56
N ILE A 292 25.47 -4.52 18.66
CA ILE A 292 25.28 -5.04 17.31
C ILE A 292 25.83 -4.02 16.32
N VAL A 293 26.68 -4.46 15.40
CA VAL A 293 27.24 -3.61 14.34
C VAL A 293 26.81 -4.16 12.98
N GLU A 294 26.01 -3.40 12.24
CA GLU A 294 25.60 -3.73 10.88
C GLU A 294 26.48 -2.98 9.87
N THR A 295 27.00 -3.70 8.88
CA THR A 295 27.81 -3.10 7.79
C THR A 295 26.97 -2.69 6.58
N PRO A 296 27.52 -1.88 5.65
CA PRO A 296 26.93 -1.71 4.32
C PRO A 296 26.85 -3.04 3.55
N GLY A 297 26.22 -3.04 2.37
CA GLY A 297 26.31 -4.19 1.47
C GLY A 297 27.76 -4.44 1.04
N ILE A 298 28.31 -5.62 1.37
CA ILE A 298 29.69 -6.00 1.06
C ILE A 298 29.80 -6.85 -0.21
N GLY A 299 30.99 -6.83 -0.84
CA GLY A 299 31.38 -7.72 -1.92
C GLY A 299 31.83 -9.10 -1.41
N GLN A 300 32.28 -9.96 -2.34
CA GLN A 300 32.67 -11.34 -2.00
C GLN A 300 33.98 -11.42 -1.17
N GLY A 301 34.96 -10.54 -1.44
CA GLY A 301 36.26 -10.54 -0.76
C GLY A 301 36.37 -9.59 0.43
N ASP A 302 35.24 -9.08 0.93
CA ASP A 302 35.21 -8.09 2.00
C ASP A 302 34.89 -8.77 3.34
N ALA A 303 35.78 -8.63 4.33
CA ALA A 303 35.62 -9.15 5.69
C ALA A 303 36.10 -8.15 6.76
N GLY A 304 36.06 -6.86 6.45
CA GLY A 304 36.60 -5.76 7.24
C GLY A 304 35.93 -5.54 8.60
N ILE A 305 34.78 -6.16 8.87
CA ILE A 305 34.11 -6.13 10.18
C ILE A 305 34.76 -7.04 11.22
N VAL A 306 35.40 -8.13 10.80
CA VAL A 306 35.92 -9.19 11.68
C VAL A 306 36.85 -8.66 12.79
N PRO A 307 37.77 -7.72 12.53
CA PRO A 307 38.67 -7.18 13.57
C PRO A 307 37.99 -6.31 14.65
N PHE A 308 36.70 -6.01 14.52
CA PHE A 308 35.95 -5.10 15.40
C PHE A 308 34.93 -5.83 16.29
N VAL A 309 34.67 -7.13 16.06
CA VAL A 309 33.54 -7.85 16.65
C VAL A 309 33.98 -9.14 17.33
N ASP A 310 33.22 -9.60 18.33
CA ASP A 310 33.52 -10.83 19.08
C ASP A 310 32.86 -12.07 18.47
N ALA A 311 31.74 -11.87 17.77
CA ALA A 311 30.99 -12.85 17.01
C ALA A 311 30.50 -12.25 15.70
N SER A 312 30.33 -13.07 14.66
CA SER A 312 29.94 -12.61 13.33
C SER A 312 28.81 -13.44 12.71
N LEU A 313 27.87 -12.73 12.09
CA LEU A 313 26.76 -13.25 11.32
C LEU A 313 26.92 -12.83 9.85
N TYR A 314 27.03 -13.79 8.94
CA TYR A 314 26.99 -13.53 7.51
C TYR A 314 25.59 -13.76 6.94
N VAL A 315 25.03 -12.74 6.28
CA VAL A 315 23.69 -12.77 5.69
C VAL A 315 23.79 -12.77 4.17
N MET A 316 23.14 -13.74 3.53
CA MET A 316 23.10 -13.89 2.08
C MET A 316 21.72 -14.30 1.58
N THR A 317 21.52 -14.30 0.26
CA THR A 317 20.29 -14.80 -0.40
C THR A 317 20.56 -16.14 -1.08
N PRO A 318 19.52 -16.91 -1.44
CA PRO A 318 19.67 -18.12 -2.26
C PRO A 318 20.34 -17.84 -3.62
N GLU A 319 20.22 -16.64 -4.16
CA GLU A 319 20.86 -16.26 -5.42
C GLU A 319 22.33 -15.81 -5.26
N PHE A 320 23.27 -16.75 -5.25
CA PHE A 320 24.72 -16.46 -5.23
C PHE A 320 25.48 -16.91 -6.50
N GLY A 321 24.75 -17.39 -7.51
CA GLY A 321 25.32 -17.92 -8.74
C GLY A 321 25.67 -19.41 -8.64
N ALA A 322 26.82 -19.82 -9.19
CA ALA A 322 27.28 -21.21 -9.12
C ALA A 322 27.87 -21.53 -7.73
N ALA A 323 27.80 -22.80 -7.31
CA ALA A 323 28.37 -23.25 -6.03
C ALA A 323 29.86 -22.90 -5.86
N SER A 324 30.64 -22.86 -6.95
CA SER A 324 32.05 -22.46 -6.93
C SER A 324 32.29 -20.99 -6.57
N GLN A 325 31.25 -20.14 -6.57
CA GLN A 325 31.35 -18.77 -6.08
C GLN A 325 31.49 -18.72 -4.55
N LEU A 326 30.98 -19.74 -3.84
CA LEU A 326 31.06 -19.80 -2.37
C LEU A 326 32.51 -19.92 -1.89
N GLU A 327 33.40 -20.51 -2.70
CA GLU A 327 34.85 -20.60 -2.43
C GLU A 327 35.56 -19.24 -2.46
N LYS A 328 34.90 -18.19 -2.99
CA LYS A 328 35.45 -16.83 -3.10
C LYS A 328 34.87 -15.86 -2.07
N ILE A 329 33.96 -16.33 -1.22
CA ILE A 329 33.32 -15.50 -0.20
C ILE A 329 34.14 -15.61 1.07
N ASP A 330 35.04 -14.66 1.29
CA ASP A 330 35.96 -14.65 2.44
C ASP A 330 35.19 -14.73 3.77
N MET A 331 34.03 -14.07 3.84
CA MET A 331 33.23 -14.07 5.07
C MET A 331 32.73 -15.46 5.49
N LEU A 332 32.65 -16.45 4.59
CA LEU A 332 32.31 -17.83 4.97
C LEU A 332 33.40 -18.53 5.78
N ASP A 333 34.66 -18.07 5.70
CA ASP A 333 35.75 -18.57 6.55
C ASP A 333 35.68 -18.03 7.98
N TYR A 334 35.16 -16.81 8.15
CA TYR A 334 35.16 -16.11 9.43
C TYR A 334 33.82 -16.17 10.18
N ALA A 335 32.70 -16.35 9.48
CA ALA A 335 31.37 -16.30 10.06
C ALA A 335 31.15 -17.37 11.14
N ASP A 336 30.73 -16.97 12.34
CA ASP A 336 30.32 -17.89 13.41
C ASP A 336 28.99 -18.56 13.06
N VAL A 337 28.07 -17.77 12.49
CA VAL A 337 26.74 -18.20 12.04
C VAL A 337 26.46 -17.59 10.65
N VAL A 338 25.78 -18.35 9.79
CA VAL A 338 25.38 -17.92 8.45
C VAL A 338 23.86 -17.96 8.34
N ALA A 339 23.27 -16.89 7.80
CA ALA A 339 21.86 -16.79 7.49
C ALA A 339 21.66 -16.68 5.97
N ILE A 340 20.99 -17.67 5.39
CA ILE A 340 20.43 -17.59 4.05
C ILE A 340 19.02 -17.01 4.20
N ASN A 341 18.93 -15.69 4.13
CA ASN A 341 17.68 -14.95 4.24
C ASN A 341 16.92 -14.95 2.90
N LYS A 342 15.63 -14.62 2.94
CA LYS A 342 14.70 -14.76 1.80
C LYS A 342 14.60 -16.23 1.35
N PHE A 343 14.46 -17.11 2.33
CA PHE A 343 14.35 -18.55 2.12
C PHE A 343 13.06 -18.97 1.39
N ASP A 344 12.12 -18.05 1.20
CA ASP A 344 10.95 -18.16 0.31
C ASP A 344 11.31 -18.22 -1.18
N ARG A 345 12.55 -17.85 -1.55
CA ARG A 345 12.98 -17.81 -2.93
C ARG A 345 13.35 -19.18 -3.50
N LYS A 346 13.22 -19.29 -4.83
CA LYS A 346 13.52 -20.52 -5.56
C LYS A 346 14.98 -20.93 -5.37
N GLY A 347 15.21 -22.20 -5.07
CA GLY A 347 16.55 -22.76 -4.88
C GLY A 347 17.12 -22.58 -3.48
N ALA A 348 16.31 -22.12 -2.50
CA ALA A 348 16.72 -21.97 -1.11
C ALA A 348 17.24 -23.27 -0.47
N ASP A 349 16.62 -24.42 -0.74
CA ASP A 349 17.10 -25.71 -0.22
C ASP A 349 18.45 -26.13 -0.82
N ASP A 350 18.65 -25.91 -2.12
CA ASP A 350 19.93 -26.15 -2.80
C ASP A 350 21.01 -25.20 -2.27
N ALA A 351 20.66 -23.93 -2.08
CA ALA A 351 21.52 -22.92 -1.47
C ALA A 351 21.97 -23.33 -0.07
N LEU A 352 21.05 -23.81 0.78
CA LEU A 352 21.38 -24.30 2.11
C LEU A 352 22.38 -25.45 2.06
N ARG A 353 22.12 -26.45 1.21
CA ARG A 353 23.02 -27.59 1.05
C ARG A 353 24.42 -27.17 0.63
N ASP A 354 24.53 -26.29 -0.36
CA ASP A 354 25.80 -25.89 -0.94
C ASP A 354 26.60 -25.00 0.02
N VAL A 355 25.95 -24.06 0.71
CA VAL A 355 26.57 -23.22 1.75
C VAL A 355 26.99 -24.05 2.95
N SER A 356 26.14 -24.98 3.44
CA SER A 356 26.50 -25.87 4.55
C SER A 356 27.72 -26.73 4.23
N LYS A 357 27.81 -27.27 3.01
CA LYS A 357 29.01 -28.00 2.54
C LYS A 357 30.24 -27.11 2.50
N GLN A 358 30.10 -25.87 2.02
CA GLN A 358 31.23 -24.95 1.98
C GLN A 358 31.71 -24.58 3.38
N VAL A 359 30.80 -24.23 4.30
CA VAL A 359 31.14 -23.92 5.70
C VAL A 359 31.79 -25.12 6.40
N GLN A 360 31.32 -26.35 6.14
CA GLN A 360 31.95 -27.57 6.64
C GLN A 360 33.40 -27.70 6.17
N ARG A 361 33.66 -27.47 4.88
CA ARG A 361 35.00 -27.52 4.28
C ARG A 361 35.91 -26.45 4.87
N ASN A 362 35.44 -25.21 4.95
CA ASN A 362 36.18 -24.08 5.51
C ASN A 362 36.61 -24.34 6.96
N ARG A 363 35.73 -24.99 7.75
CA ARG A 363 36.01 -25.38 9.14
C ARG A 363 36.74 -26.72 9.29
N MET A 364 37.01 -27.43 8.19
CA MET A 364 37.58 -28.79 8.18
C MET A 364 36.80 -29.79 9.05
N ALA A 365 35.49 -29.57 9.25
CA ALA A 365 34.63 -30.32 10.17
C ALA A 365 33.98 -31.54 9.48
N PHE A 366 34.79 -32.38 8.84
CA PHE A 366 34.33 -33.56 8.10
C PHE A 366 33.81 -34.70 8.98
N ASP A 367 34.01 -34.60 10.30
CA ASP A 367 33.50 -35.50 11.33
C ASP A 367 32.04 -35.22 11.71
N ARG A 368 31.47 -34.10 11.24
CA ARG A 368 30.09 -33.69 11.52
C ARG A 368 29.26 -33.64 10.24
N ASP A 369 27.98 -33.95 10.36
CA ASP A 369 27.05 -33.83 9.24
C ASP A 369 26.83 -32.36 8.84
N THR A 370 26.53 -32.14 7.55
CA THR A 370 26.34 -30.79 7.00
C THR A 370 25.14 -30.05 7.61
N ASP A 371 24.13 -30.77 8.08
CA ASP A 371 22.97 -30.21 8.78
C ASP A 371 23.32 -29.66 10.18
N GLN A 372 24.49 -30.03 10.73
CA GLN A 372 25.01 -29.50 11.99
C GLN A 372 25.79 -28.20 11.82
N MET A 373 26.17 -27.82 10.59
CA MET A 373 26.86 -26.55 10.31
C MET A 373 25.95 -25.35 10.58
N PRO A 374 26.44 -24.28 11.23
CA PRO A 374 25.62 -23.16 11.71
C PRO A 374 25.14 -22.25 10.57
N VAL A 375 24.40 -22.85 9.64
CA VAL A 375 23.79 -22.23 8.46
C VAL A 375 22.28 -22.40 8.62
N PHE A 376 21.57 -21.28 8.52
CA PHE A 376 20.13 -21.21 8.78
C PHE A 376 19.39 -20.61 7.59
N GLY A 377 18.25 -21.18 7.24
CA GLY A 377 17.31 -20.63 6.26
C GLY A 377 16.29 -19.75 6.96
N THR A 378 16.28 -18.45 6.65
CA THR A 378 15.46 -17.45 7.36
C THR A 378 14.58 -16.64 6.41
N ILE A 379 13.43 -16.18 6.90
CA ILE A 379 12.56 -15.25 6.17
C ILE A 379 12.23 -14.08 7.09
N ALA A 380 13.09 -13.06 7.10
CA ALA A 380 12.91 -11.89 7.97
C ALA A 380 11.67 -11.04 7.63
N SER A 381 11.08 -11.20 6.44
CA SER A 381 9.80 -10.56 6.07
C SER A 381 8.58 -11.27 6.65
N HIS A 382 8.74 -12.51 7.10
CA HIS A 382 7.65 -13.31 7.66
C HIS A 382 7.60 -13.11 9.17
N PHE A 383 6.45 -12.62 9.65
CA PHE A 383 6.25 -12.39 11.07
C PHE A 383 6.38 -13.68 11.88
N ASN A 384 7.17 -13.64 12.95
CA ASN A 384 7.39 -14.78 13.85
C ASN A 384 7.93 -16.03 13.13
N ASP A 385 8.80 -15.83 12.12
CA ASP A 385 9.48 -16.92 11.42
C ASP A 385 10.25 -17.82 12.39
N ASP A 386 10.06 -19.14 12.26
CA ASP A 386 10.73 -20.15 13.07
C ASP A 386 12.19 -20.35 12.63
N GLY A 387 12.52 -20.10 11.37
CA GLY A 387 13.89 -20.03 10.86
C GLY A 387 14.71 -18.94 11.55
N VAL A 388 14.18 -17.71 11.63
CA VAL A 388 14.81 -16.59 12.36
C VAL A 388 14.96 -16.91 13.85
N THR A 389 13.96 -17.55 14.46
CA THR A 389 14.02 -17.95 15.87
C THR A 389 15.12 -18.99 16.13
N ALA A 390 15.29 -19.96 15.23
CA ALA A 390 16.39 -20.92 15.29
C ALA A 390 17.77 -20.27 15.13
N LEU A 391 17.89 -19.32 14.19
CA LEU A 391 19.10 -18.51 14.01
C LEU A 391 19.43 -17.74 15.31
N TYR A 392 18.44 -17.06 15.89
CA TYR A 392 18.58 -16.33 17.14
C TYR A 392 19.08 -17.22 18.28
N GLN A 393 18.50 -18.41 18.47
CA GLN A 393 18.91 -19.33 19.52
C GLN A 393 20.36 -19.82 19.33
N ALA A 394 20.80 -20.01 18.09
CA ALA A 394 22.20 -20.34 17.78
C ALA A 394 23.14 -19.16 18.06
N LEU A 395 22.76 -17.93 17.69
CA LEU A 395 23.52 -16.72 18.01
C LEU A 395 23.62 -16.52 19.52
N LEU A 396 22.52 -16.69 20.26
CA LEU A 396 22.48 -16.54 21.71
C LEU A 396 23.50 -17.48 22.40
N ALA A 397 23.57 -18.74 21.96
CA ALA A 397 24.55 -19.69 22.47
C ALA A 397 26.01 -19.28 22.18
N VAL A 398 26.27 -18.62 21.05
CA VAL A 398 27.60 -18.05 20.74
C VAL A 398 27.87 -16.83 21.63
N LEU A 399 26.90 -15.94 21.79
CA LEU A 399 27.05 -14.70 22.58
C LEU A 399 27.25 -14.97 24.07
N HIS A 400 26.56 -15.96 24.66
CA HIS A 400 26.82 -16.38 26.05
C HIS A 400 28.28 -16.83 26.25
N LYS A 401 28.85 -17.58 25.30
CA LYS A 401 30.27 -17.98 25.34
C LYS A 401 31.23 -16.79 25.23
N LYS A 402 30.76 -15.66 24.69
CA LYS A 402 31.51 -14.40 24.56
C LYS A 402 31.23 -13.42 25.72
N GLY A 403 30.50 -13.85 26.75
CA GLY A 403 30.27 -13.07 27.96
C GLY A 403 28.98 -12.25 27.97
N LEU A 404 27.99 -12.56 27.12
CA LEU A 404 26.65 -11.99 27.24
C LEU A 404 26.02 -12.42 28.59
N LYS A 405 25.37 -11.47 29.27
CA LYS A 405 24.61 -11.68 30.51
C LYS A 405 23.55 -12.79 30.32
N GLU A 406 23.53 -13.77 31.23
CA GLU A 406 22.52 -14.83 31.24
C GLU A 406 21.15 -14.31 31.72
N PHE A 407 20.07 -14.87 31.18
CA PHE A 407 18.69 -14.57 31.53
C PHE A 407 17.79 -15.80 31.32
N ASP A 408 16.60 -15.77 31.92
CA ASP A 408 15.59 -16.82 31.76
C ASP A 408 14.92 -16.72 30.39
N SER A 409 15.24 -17.65 29.48
CA SER A 409 14.65 -17.71 28.13
C SER A 409 13.15 -18.04 28.19
N ARG A 410 12.34 -17.25 27.48
CA ARG A 410 10.88 -17.35 27.38
C ARG A 410 10.41 -17.93 26.04
N LEU A 411 11.25 -17.93 25.01
CA LEU A 411 10.93 -18.46 23.70
C LEU A 411 11.08 -19.99 23.65
N PRO A 412 10.18 -20.71 22.95
CA PRO A 412 10.28 -22.16 22.81
C PRO A 412 11.50 -22.55 21.96
N ALA A 413 12.19 -23.62 22.36
CA ALA A 413 13.33 -24.15 21.61
C ALA A 413 12.91 -24.66 20.22
N VAL A 414 13.58 -24.19 19.18
CA VAL A 414 13.36 -24.60 17.78
C VAL A 414 14.48 -25.54 17.35
N LYS A 415 14.12 -26.77 16.94
CA LYS A 415 15.11 -27.79 16.53
C LYS A 415 15.51 -27.72 15.06
N ARG A 416 14.66 -27.14 14.21
CA ARG A 416 14.90 -27.00 12.77
C ARG A 416 15.79 -25.79 12.51
N ARG A 417 16.54 -25.81 11.39
CA ARG A 417 17.41 -24.70 10.97
C ARG A 417 16.85 -23.89 9.79
N THR A 418 15.68 -24.26 9.31
CA THR A 418 15.02 -23.60 8.17
C THR A 418 13.61 -23.19 8.54
N SER A 419 13.15 -22.09 7.94
CA SER A 419 11.75 -21.68 7.98
C SER A 419 10.84 -22.82 7.51
N THR A 420 9.70 -22.99 8.18
CA THR A 420 8.66 -23.95 7.78
C THR A 420 7.65 -23.38 6.79
N VAL A 421 7.68 -22.07 6.56
CA VAL A 421 6.73 -21.39 5.69
C VAL A 421 7.09 -21.70 4.23
N GLN A 422 6.31 -22.58 3.62
CA GLN A 422 6.40 -22.91 2.19
C GLN A 422 5.30 -22.24 1.34
N SER A 423 4.33 -21.59 1.98
CA SER A 423 3.14 -21.05 1.33
C SER A 423 3.35 -19.61 0.85
N ALA A 424 3.91 -19.46 -0.36
CA ALA A 424 3.84 -18.18 -1.06
C ALA A 424 2.37 -17.85 -1.38
N VAL A 425 1.96 -16.58 -1.19
CA VAL A 425 0.60 -16.09 -1.52
C VAL A 425 0.24 -16.43 -2.97
N VAL A 426 1.20 -16.33 -3.89
CA VAL A 426 1.09 -16.82 -5.27
C VAL A 426 2.15 -17.91 -5.47
N PRO A 427 1.75 -19.16 -5.81
CA PRO A 427 2.69 -20.24 -6.04
C PRO A 427 3.68 -19.95 -7.17
N ALA A 428 4.91 -20.47 -7.07
CA ALA A 428 5.96 -20.24 -8.07
C ALA A 428 5.56 -20.67 -9.49
N GLN A 429 4.73 -21.72 -9.65
CA GLN A 429 4.23 -22.15 -10.96
C GLN A 429 3.31 -21.12 -11.60
N ARG A 430 2.70 -20.24 -10.81
CA ARG A 430 1.81 -19.16 -11.26
C ARG A 430 2.51 -17.82 -11.38
N GLN A 431 3.83 -17.71 -11.14
CA GLN A 431 4.57 -16.43 -11.10
C GLN A 431 4.37 -15.55 -12.36
N ARG A 432 4.09 -16.14 -13.53
CA ARG A 432 3.90 -15.43 -14.80
C ARG A 432 2.42 -15.17 -15.18
N TYR A 433 1.49 -15.28 -14.24
CA TYR A 433 0.05 -15.12 -14.47
C TYR A 433 -0.33 -13.85 -15.26
N LEU A 434 0.27 -12.69 -14.97
CA LEU A 434 0.02 -11.45 -15.72
C LEU A 434 0.43 -11.54 -17.19
N ALA A 435 1.53 -12.23 -17.50
CA ALA A 435 1.96 -12.47 -18.87
C ALA A 435 0.98 -13.39 -19.61
N GLU A 436 0.51 -14.45 -18.93
CA GLU A 436 -0.50 -15.36 -19.48
C GLU A 436 -1.81 -14.62 -19.78
N ILE A 437 -2.27 -13.75 -18.86
CA ILE A 437 -3.46 -12.91 -19.08
C ILE A 437 -3.25 -11.99 -20.28
N ALA A 438 -2.10 -11.29 -20.36
CA ALA A 438 -1.80 -10.41 -21.49
C ALA A 438 -1.83 -11.16 -22.83
N ASP A 439 -1.31 -12.39 -22.86
CA ASP A 439 -1.35 -13.24 -24.06
C ASP A 439 -2.75 -13.75 -24.38
N THR A 440 -3.58 -14.04 -23.37
CA THR A 440 -5.01 -14.33 -23.54
C THR A 440 -5.74 -13.16 -24.21
N ILE A 441 -5.56 -11.94 -23.72
CA ILE A 441 -6.22 -10.75 -24.32
C ILE A 441 -5.78 -10.51 -25.77
N ARG A 442 -4.48 -10.64 -26.06
CA ARG A 442 -3.95 -10.50 -27.42
C ARG A 442 -4.47 -11.60 -28.35
N SER A 443 -4.58 -12.82 -27.85
CA SER A 443 -5.09 -13.96 -28.60
C SER A 443 -6.57 -13.80 -28.92
N TYR A 444 -7.37 -13.32 -27.96
CA TYR A 444 -8.76 -12.96 -28.20
C TYR A 444 -8.90 -11.93 -29.33
N ARG A 445 -8.09 -10.86 -29.33
CA ARG A 445 -8.13 -9.85 -30.42
C ARG A 445 -7.74 -10.43 -31.78
N ARG A 446 -6.70 -11.28 -31.85
CA ARG A 446 -6.32 -11.96 -33.10
C ARG A 446 -7.43 -12.88 -33.61
N HIS A 447 -8.12 -13.55 -32.69
CA HIS A 447 -9.27 -14.38 -33.02
C HIS A 447 -10.43 -13.54 -33.58
N VAL A 448 -10.78 -12.42 -32.93
CA VAL A 448 -11.78 -11.48 -33.45
C VAL A 448 -11.42 -11.00 -34.85
N GLU A 449 -10.15 -10.64 -35.10
CA GLU A 449 -9.70 -10.22 -36.43
C GLU A 449 -9.95 -11.30 -37.48
N ARG A 450 -9.55 -12.54 -37.17
CA ARG A 450 -9.73 -13.68 -38.07
C ARG A 450 -11.22 -13.91 -38.37
N GLN A 451 -12.06 -13.95 -37.35
CA GLN A 451 -13.49 -14.19 -37.52
C GLN A 451 -14.18 -13.05 -38.28
N SER A 452 -13.77 -11.81 -38.06
CA SER A 452 -14.29 -10.64 -38.77
C SER A 452 -13.95 -10.68 -40.27
N VAL A 453 -12.73 -11.10 -40.63
CA VAL A 453 -12.35 -11.31 -42.04
C VAL A 453 -13.18 -12.42 -42.66
N LEU A 454 -13.36 -13.55 -41.98
CA LEU A 454 -14.18 -14.66 -42.48
C LEU A 454 -15.64 -14.24 -42.70
N ALA A 455 -16.23 -13.49 -41.77
CA ALA A 455 -17.60 -12.98 -41.88
C ALA A 455 -17.77 -12.01 -43.08
N ARG A 456 -16.78 -11.15 -43.31
CA ARG A 456 -16.75 -10.24 -44.47
C ARG A 456 -16.65 -11.00 -45.78
N GLU A 457 -15.69 -11.93 -45.88
CA GLU A 457 -15.49 -12.73 -47.08
C GLU A 457 -16.74 -13.58 -47.40
N MET A 458 -17.35 -14.19 -46.38
CA MET A 458 -18.61 -14.93 -46.51
C MET A 458 -19.72 -14.04 -47.10
N GLN A 459 -19.95 -12.86 -46.52
CA GLN A 459 -20.96 -11.92 -47.00
C GLN A 459 -20.68 -11.47 -48.44
N GLN A 460 -19.43 -11.15 -48.78
CA GLN A 460 -19.05 -10.70 -50.12
C GLN A 460 -19.24 -11.79 -51.16
N LEU A 461 -18.91 -13.03 -50.84
CA LEU A 461 -19.10 -14.18 -51.72
C LEU A 461 -20.59 -14.46 -51.93
N GLU A 462 -21.40 -14.44 -50.86
CA GLU A 462 -22.86 -14.61 -50.94
C GLU A 462 -23.52 -13.51 -51.78
N ALA A 463 -23.10 -12.25 -51.58
CA ALA A 463 -23.59 -11.13 -52.37
C ALA A 463 -23.20 -11.27 -53.85
N SER A 464 -21.97 -11.71 -54.14
CA SER A 464 -21.49 -11.94 -55.51
C SER A 464 -22.24 -13.09 -56.19
N VAL A 465 -22.51 -14.17 -55.45
CA VAL A 465 -23.34 -15.29 -55.90
C VAL A 465 -24.75 -14.81 -56.26
N ALA A 466 -25.36 -13.96 -55.42
CA ALA A 466 -26.69 -13.40 -55.68
C ALA A 466 -26.70 -12.51 -56.95
N MET A 467 -25.69 -11.65 -57.12
CA MET A 467 -25.57 -10.79 -58.30
C MET A 467 -25.38 -11.59 -59.60
N LEU A 468 -24.53 -12.62 -59.58
CA LEU A 468 -24.28 -13.47 -60.74
C LEU A 468 -25.46 -14.38 -61.07
N GLY A 469 -26.20 -14.82 -60.05
CA GLY A 469 -27.46 -15.56 -60.22
C GLY A 469 -28.53 -14.73 -60.94
N GLN A 470 -28.60 -13.41 -60.67
CA GLN A 470 -29.49 -12.50 -61.40
C GLN A 470 -29.06 -12.23 -62.85
N ALA A 471 -27.79 -12.48 -63.17
CA ALA A 471 -27.22 -12.32 -64.51
C ALA A 471 -27.15 -13.64 -65.30
N ASP A 472 -27.81 -14.71 -64.83
CA ASP A 472 -27.86 -16.05 -65.43
C ASP A 472 -26.47 -16.68 -65.71
N SER A 473 -25.46 -16.37 -64.89
CA SER A 473 -24.09 -16.88 -65.05
C SER A 473 -23.82 -18.08 -64.14
N GLU A 474 -24.53 -19.19 -64.35
CA GLU A 474 -24.47 -20.39 -63.48
C GLU A 474 -23.05 -20.97 -63.32
N ALA A 475 -22.23 -20.93 -64.38
CA ALA A 475 -20.85 -21.44 -64.36
C ALA A 475 -19.94 -20.68 -63.37
N ALA A 476 -20.22 -19.39 -63.10
CA ALA A 476 -19.47 -18.57 -62.16
C ALA A 476 -19.99 -18.69 -60.71
N VAL A 477 -21.23 -19.12 -60.51
CA VAL A 477 -21.88 -19.22 -59.20
C VAL A 477 -21.34 -20.39 -58.37
N VAL A 478 -21.16 -21.56 -59.00
CA VAL A 478 -20.72 -22.80 -58.30
C VAL A 478 -19.41 -22.63 -57.51
N PRO A 479 -18.29 -22.12 -58.09
CA PRO A 479 -17.04 -21.98 -57.36
C PRO A 479 -17.13 -20.93 -56.24
N LEU A 480 -17.87 -19.85 -56.43
CA LEU A 480 -18.04 -18.81 -55.40
C LEU A 480 -18.89 -19.30 -54.24
N LYS A 481 -19.94 -20.07 -54.51
CA LYS A 481 -20.75 -20.70 -53.46
C LYS A 481 -19.94 -21.70 -52.64
N ALA A 482 -19.11 -22.53 -53.28
CA ALA A 482 -18.21 -23.44 -52.58
C ALA A 482 -17.23 -22.69 -51.65
N LEU A 483 -16.71 -21.54 -52.08
CA LEU A 483 -15.87 -20.68 -51.23
C LEU A 483 -16.67 -20.07 -50.07
N ALA A 484 -17.92 -19.64 -50.30
CA ALA A 484 -18.79 -19.10 -49.25
C ALA A 484 -19.07 -20.17 -48.17
N ASP A 485 -19.45 -21.38 -48.59
CA ASP A 485 -19.68 -22.52 -47.70
C ASP A 485 -18.41 -22.88 -46.91
N GLN A 486 -17.23 -22.81 -47.55
CA GLN A 486 -15.95 -23.01 -46.87
C GLN A 486 -15.70 -21.95 -45.79
N ARG A 487 -16.02 -20.67 -46.04
CA ARG A 487 -15.90 -19.60 -45.04
C ARG A 487 -16.89 -19.78 -43.90
N ALA A 488 -18.13 -20.15 -44.21
CA ALA A 488 -19.15 -20.44 -43.20
C ALA A 488 -18.71 -21.57 -42.25
N GLN A 489 -18.04 -22.62 -42.77
CA GLN A 489 -17.48 -23.70 -41.95
C GLN A 489 -16.28 -23.28 -41.09
N GLN A 490 -15.55 -22.24 -41.47
CA GLN A 490 -14.40 -21.72 -40.72
C GLN A 490 -14.81 -20.69 -39.65
N LEU A 491 -15.98 -20.07 -39.82
CA LEU A 491 -16.60 -19.20 -38.83
C LEU A 491 -17.01 -20.04 -37.61
N ASP A 492 -16.60 -19.63 -36.41
CA ASP A 492 -16.99 -20.38 -35.22
C ASP A 492 -18.47 -20.17 -34.85
N GLY A 493 -18.99 -21.08 -34.02
CA GLY A 493 -20.40 -21.08 -33.62
C GLY A 493 -20.83 -19.81 -32.87
N GLU A 494 -19.95 -19.23 -32.03
CA GLU A 494 -20.27 -17.99 -31.30
C GLU A 494 -20.42 -16.82 -32.28
N SER A 495 -19.49 -16.70 -33.24
CA SER A 495 -19.48 -15.66 -34.26
C SER A 495 -20.68 -15.78 -35.20
N HIS A 496 -21.01 -17.00 -35.62
CA HIS A 496 -22.21 -17.28 -36.41
C HIS A 496 -23.48 -16.86 -35.65
N ASP A 497 -23.61 -17.26 -34.39
CA ASP A 497 -24.74 -16.91 -33.53
C ASP A 497 -24.90 -15.40 -33.31
N LEU A 498 -23.79 -14.68 -33.14
CA LEU A 498 -23.79 -13.22 -32.97
C LEU A 498 -24.36 -12.51 -34.21
N LEU A 499 -23.94 -12.93 -35.41
CA LEU A 499 -24.46 -12.40 -36.68
C LEU A 499 -25.92 -12.79 -36.89
N ALA A 500 -26.29 -14.04 -36.63
CA ALA A 500 -27.65 -14.53 -36.80
C ALA A 500 -28.66 -13.83 -35.87
N LYS A 501 -28.25 -13.47 -34.64
CA LYS A 501 -29.11 -12.78 -33.66
C LYS A 501 -29.16 -11.25 -33.84
N TRP A 502 -28.31 -10.68 -34.69
CA TRP A 502 -28.24 -9.23 -34.90
C TRP A 502 -29.54 -8.58 -35.41
N PRO A 503 -30.27 -9.15 -36.39
CA PRO A 503 -31.53 -8.58 -36.85
C PRO A 503 -32.58 -8.45 -35.74
N GLN A 504 -32.71 -9.48 -34.89
CA GLN A 504 -33.60 -9.45 -33.74
C GLN A 504 -33.15 -8.38 -32.74
N LEU A 505 -31.85 -8.29 -32.46
CA LEU A 505 -31.31 -7.26 -31.57
C LEU A 505 -31.64 -5.83 -32.06
N LYS A 506 -31.52 -5.59 -33.37
CA LYS A 506 -31.92 -4.32 -33.98
C LYS A 506 -33.40 -4.02 -33.77
N GLN A 507 -34.26 -5.02 -33.92
CA GLN A 507 -35.70 -4.88 -33.71
C GLN A 507 -36.02 -4.56 -32.24
N ASP A 508 -35.40 -5.29 -31.31
CA ASP A 508 -35.59 -5.11 -29.86
C ASP A 508 -35.23 -3.69 -29.42
N TYR A 509 -34.10 -3.15 -29.88
CA TYR A 509 -33.63 -1.80 -29.53
C TYR A 509 -34.24 -0.67 -30.37
N ALA A 510 -35.01 -0.99 -31.42
CA ALA A 510 -35.78 -0.01 -32.19
C ALA A 510 -37.17 0.25 -31.60
N ALA A 511 -37.64 -0.60 -30.69
CA ALA A 511 -38.91 -0.45 -30.00
C ALA A 511 -38.88 0.69 -28.96
N ASP A 512 -40.06 1.11 -28.50
CA ASP A 512 -40.21 2.13 -27.46
C ASP A 512 -39.91 1.57 -26.07
N GLU A 513 -40.15 0.26 -25.88
CA GLU A 513 -39.91 -0.45 -24.63
C GLU A 513 -39.25 -1.81 -24.90
N LEU A 514 -38.35 -2.22 -24.01
CA LEU A 514 -37.86 -3.58 -23.94
C LEU A 514 -38.55 -4.32 -22.80
N VAL A 515 -39.20 -5.43 -23.14
CA VAL A 515 -39.87 -6.32 -22.18
C VAL A 515 -38.97 -7.53 -21.92
N VAL A 516 -38.48 -7.65 -20.69
CA VAL A 516 -37.66 -8.80 -20.28
C VAL A 516 -38.36 -9.55 -19.15
N GLN A 517 -38.55 -10.85 -19.33
CA GLN A 517 -39.01 -11.74 -18.27
C GLN A 517 -37.85 -12.06 -17.33
N VAL A 518 -37.93 -11.58 -16.08
CA VAL A 518 -36.94 -11.87 -15.03
C VAL A 518 -37.63 -12.70 -13.95
N ARG A 519 -37.40 -14.02 -13.98
CA ARG A 519 -38.14 -15.00 -13.16
C ARG A 519 -39.65 -14.90 -13.47
N ASP A 520 -40.49 -14.65 -12.46
CA ASP A 520 -41.95 -14.53 -12.60
C ASP A 520 -42.43 -13.08 -12.80
N LYS A 521 -41.52 -12.13 -13.05
CA LYS A 521 -41.83 -10.70 -13.20
C LYS A 521 -41.47 -10.18 -14.58
N GLU A 522 -42.43 -9.52 -15.21
CA GLU A 522 -42.21 -8.75 -16.42
C GLU A 522 -41.58 -7.40 -16.06
N VAL A 523 -40.37 -7.15 -16.56
CA VAL A 523 -39.69 -5.87 -16.40
C VAL A 523 -39.75 -5.14 -17.74
N ARG A 524 -40.46 -4.01 -17.76
CA ARG A 524 -40.53 -3.11 -18.92
C ARG A 524 -39.54 -1.97 -18.73
N THR A 525 -38.69 -1.74 -19.72
CA THR A 525 -37.74 -0.63 -19.70
C THR A 525 -38.00 0.26 -20.90
N SER A 526 -38.32 1.54 -20.66
CA SER A 526 -38.41 2.53 -21.74
C SER A 526 -37.05 2.67 -22.43
N LEU A 527 -37.02 2.69 -23.75
CA LEU A 527 -35.82 2.80 -24.57
C LEU A 527 -35.60 4.19 -25.16
N VAL A 528 -36.57 5.10 -25.02
CA VAL A 528 -36.54 6.41 -25.67
C VAL A 528 -36.89 7.51 -24.67
N THR A 529 -36.09 8.57 -24.67
CA THR A 529 -36.40 9.83 -24.00
C THR A 529 -36.70 10.90 -25.07
N THR A 530 -37.77 11.67 -24.90
CA THR A 530 -38.13 12.74 -25.86
C THR A 530 -37.67 14.10 -25.33
N SER A 531 -36.92 14.85 -26.14
CA SER A 531 -36.46 16.19 -25.80
C SER A 531 -37.59 17.23 -25.91
N LEU A 532 -37.37 18.44 -25.38
CA LEU A 532 -38.31 19.55 -25.52
C LEU A 532 -38.59 19.92 -26.99
N SER A 533 -37.66 19.66 -27.90
CA SER A 533 -37.83 19.89 -29.35
C SER A 533 -38.61 18.76 -30.06
N GLY A 534 -39.02 17.71 -29.33
CA GLY A 534 -39.68 16.53 -29.89
C GLY A 534 -38.72 15.48 -30.47
N THR A 535 -37.41 15.67 -30.35
CA THR A 535 -36.43 14.68 -30.81
C THR A 535 -36.48 13.45 -29.90
N ARG A 536 -36.61 12.28 -30.50
CA ARG A 536 -36.56 10.99 -29.81
C ARG A 536 -35.11 10.55 -29.67
N ILE A 537 -34.61 10.46 -28.44
CA ILE A 537 -33.25 10.10 -28.09
C ILE A 537 -33.25 8.66 -27.56
N PRO A 538 -32.71 7.68 -28.32
CA PRO A 538 -32.61 6.30 -27.84
C PRO A 538 -31.62 6.20 -26.68
N LYS A 539 -31.93 5.40 -25.65
CA LYS A 539 -31.01 5.09 -24.55
C LYS A 539 -29.74 4.40 -25.05
N ILE A 540 -29.85 3.55 -26.06
CA ILE A 540 -28.75 2.82 -26.69
C ILE A 540 -28.84 3.01 -28.22
N VAL A 541 -27.75 3.52 -28.81
CA VAL A 541 -27.66 3.72 -30.26
C VAL A 541 -26.85 2.59 -30.89
N LEU A 542 -27.48 1.82 -31.78
CA LEU A 542 -26.81 0.73 -32.49
C LEU A 542 -26.07 1.23 -33.75
N PRO A 543 -24.94 0.61 -34.11
CA PRO A 543 -24.27 0.92 -35.37
C PRO A 543 -25.13 0.56 -36.58
N ARG A 544 -24.95 1.33 -37.65
CA ARG A 544 -25.60 1.11 -38.96
C ARG A 544 -24.68 0.41 -39.96
N PHE A 545 -23.80 -0.46 -39.46
CA PHE A 545 -22.90 -1.23 -40.32
C PHE A 545 -23.68 -2.14 -41.27
N THR A 546 -23.20 -2.19 -42.51
CA THR A 546 -23.68 -3.11 -43.54
C THR A 546 -22.70 -4.26 -43.77
N ASP A 547 -21.40 -4.05 -43.49
CA ASP A 547 -20.38 -5.10 -43.56
C ASP A 547 -20.47 -6.03 -42.33
N HIS A 548 -20.57 -7.33 -42.57
CA HIS A 548 -20.61 -8.35 -41.52
C HIS A 548 -19.28 -8.45 -40.76
N GLY A 549 -18.15 -8.11 -41.39
CA GLY A 549 -16.87 -8.08 -40.69
C GLY A 549 -16.78 -7.00 -39.62
N ASP A 550 -17.15 -5.76 -39.97
CA ASP A 550 -17.17 -4.65 -39.01
C ASP A 550 -18.23 -4.84 -37.93
N LEU A 551 -19.39 -5.40 -38.30
CA LEU A 551 -20.43 -5.76 -37.35
C LEU A 551 -19.94 -6.81 -36.34
N LEU A 552 -19.35 -7.91 -36.80
CA LEU A 552 -18.86 -8.97 -35.92
C LEU A 552 -17.74 -8.45 -35.01
N ARG A 553 -16.80 -7.66 -35.56
CA ARG A 553 -15.76 -7.00 -34.77
C ARG A 553 -16.37 -6.17 -33.65
N TRP A 554 -17.39 -5.37 -33.94
CA TRP A 554 -18.08 -4.56 -32.93
C TRP A 554 -18.81 -5.42 -31.89
N LEU A 555 -19.53 -6.46 -32.31
CA LEU A 555 -20.23 -7.38 -31.40
C LEU A 555 -19.26 -8.11 -30.45
N MET A 556 -18.05 -8.44 -30.91
CA MET A 556 -17.05 -9.13 -30.10
C MET A 556 -16.20 -8.18 -29.24
N LEU A 557 -15.96 -6.92 -29.65
CA LEU A 557 -15.10 -6.00 -28.90
C LEU A 557 -15.87 -5.01 -28.04
N GLU A 558 -17.03 -4.55 -28.48
CA GLU A 558 -17.72 -3.34 -27.99
C GLU A 558 -19.24 -3.47 -28.01
N ASN A 559 -19.75 -4.68 -27.80
CA ASN A 559 -21.17 -5.01 -27.77
C ASN A 559 -22.01 -4.04 -26.92
N VAL A 560 -23.33 -4.09 -27.09
CA VAL A 560 -24.29 -3.34 -26.25
C VAL A 560 -24.03 -3.58 -24.76
N PRO A 561 -24.34 -2.61 -23.88
CA PRO A 561 -24.26 -2.82 -22.44
C PRO A 561 -25.00 -4.09 -21.99
N GLY A 562 -24.44 -4.79 -21.01
CA GLY A 562 -25.00 -6.03 -20.49
C GLY A 562 -24.71 -7.29 -21.32
N ARG A 563 -23.97 -7.19 -22.43
CA ARG A 563 -23.49 -8.34 -23.22
C ARG A 563 -21.96 -8.38 -23.27
N PHE A 564 -21.41 -9.59 -23.33
CA PHE A 564 -19.95 -9.80 -23.42
C PHE A 564 -19.35 -9.04 -24.63
N PRO A 565 -18.16 -8.42 -24.49
CA PRO A 565 -17.27 -8.37 -23.32
C PRO A 565 -17.55 -7.20 -22.36
N TYR A 566 -18.79 -6.73 -22.29
CA TYR A 566 -19.30 -5.72 -21.35
C TYR A 566 -18.59 -4.36 -21.44
N THR A 567 -17.94 -4.07 -22.57
CA THR A 567 -17.16 -2.84 -22.80
C THR A 567 -17.98 -1.58 -22.51
N ALA A 568 -19.23 -1.53 -22.98
CA ALA A 568 -20.12 -0.39 -22.79
C ALA A 568 -20.88 -0.39 -21.44
N GLY A 569 -20.69 -1.42 -20.61
CA GLY A 569 -21.33 -1.56 -19.30
C GLY A 569 -21.73 -3.00 -18.98
N VAL A 570 -21.77 -3.34 -17.70
CA VAL A 570 -22.09 -4.69 -17.21
C VAL A 570 -23.59 -4.99 -17.08
N PHE A 571 -24.42 -3.95 -17.15
CA PHE A 571 -25.88 -4.04 -17.12
C PHE A 571 -26.45 -3.52 -18.44
N ALA A 572 -27.61 -4.06 -18.84
CA ALA A 572 -28.28 -3.65 -20.08
C ALA A 572 -28.66 -2.16 -20.06
N PHE A 573 -29.17 -1.69 -18.92
CA PHE A 573 -29.55 -0.29 -18.71
C PHE A 573 -29.06 0.20 -17.35
N LYS A 574 -28.92 1.51 -17.21
CA LYS A 574 -28.72 2.17 -15.92
C LYS A 574 -29.97 1.93 -15.05
N ARG A 575 -29.80 1.88 -13.71
CA ARG A 575 -30.93 1.68 -12.79
C ARG A 575 -31.85 2.90 -12.82
N GLU A 576 -33.15 2.66 -12.88
CA GLU A 576 -34.16 3.69 -12.66
C GLU A 576 -34.39 3.83 -11.13
N GLY A 577 -34.38 5.06 -10.61
CA GLY A 577 -34.61 5.34 -9.18
C GLY A 577 -33.41 5.19 -8.24
N GLU A 578 -32.30 4.60 -8.69
CA GLU A 578 -31.05 4.48 -7.92
C GLU A 578 -29.89 5.10 -8.70
N ASP A 579 -29.74 6.43 -8.58
CA ASP A 579 -28.64 7.17 -9.17
C ASP A 579 -27.29 6.64 -8.60
N PRO A 580 -26.19 6.67 -9.40
CA PRO A 580 -24.89 6.13 -8.98
C PRO A 580 -24.22 6.95 -7.86
N THR A 581 -24.83 8.06 -7.46
CA THR A 581 -24.34 8.95 -6.41
C THR A 581 -24.21 8.20 -5.08
N ARG A 582 -23.06 8.36 -4.44
CA ARG A 582 -22.80 7.82 -3.10
C ARG A 582 -22.47 8.97 -2.15
N MET A 583 -23.17 9.03 -1.02
CA MET A 583 -23.07 10.13 -0.06
C MET A 583 -21.84 9.91 0.82
N PHE A 584 -20.76 10.62 0.49
CA PHE A 584 -19.52 10.58 1.26
C PHE A 584 -19.59 11.50 2.46
N ALA A 585 -19.34 10.94 3.64
CA ALA A 585 -19.25 11.69 4.89
C ALA A 585 -18.32 11.00 5.88
N GLY A 586 -17.76 11.79 6.78
CA GLY A 586 -16.88 11.36 7.86
C GLY A 586 -16.26 12.60 8.48
N GLU A 587 -16.75 13.00 9.63
CA GLU A 587 -16.21 14.14 10.38
C GLU A 587 -16.64 14.06 11.84
N GLY A 588 -15.69 14.21 12.76
CA GLY A 588 -15.93 14.22 14.19
C GLY A 588 -16.31 12.83 14.71
N ASP A 589 -17.31 12.78 15.58
CA ASP A 589 -17.80 11.55 16.19
C ASP A 589 -18.83 10.81 15.32
N ALA A 590 -19.17 9.60 15.73
CA ALA A 590 -20.20 8.77 15.11
C ALA A 590 -21.54 9.52 14.97
N PHE A 591 -21.93 10.30 15.97
CA PHE A 591 -23.21 11.02 16.01
C PHE A 591 -23.28 12.15 14.98
N ARG A 592 -22.21 12.95 14.83
CA ARG A 592 -22.13 14.02 13.83
C ARG A 592 -22.18 13.45 12.42
N THR A 593 -21.41 12.39 12.17
CA THR A 593 -21.39 11.72 10.87
C THR A 593 -22.75 11.07 10.56
N ASN A 594 -23.42 10.46 11.55
CA ASN A 594 -24.78 9.94 11.39
C ASN A 594 -25.79 11.04 11.00
N ARG A 595 -25.77 12.19 11.68
CA ARG A 595 -26.61 13.36 11.31
C ARG A 595 -26.34 13.80 9.87
N ARG A 596 -25.08 13.80 9.44
CA ARG A 596 -24.69 14.13 8.06
C ARG A 596 -25.23 13.12 7.06
N PHE A 597 -25.14 11.82 7.33
CA PHE A 597 -25.73 10.79 6.48
C PHE A 597 -27.26 10.95 6.36
N LYS A 598 -27.95 11.23 7.47
CA LYS A 598 -29.40 11.47 7.47
C LYS A 598 -29.76 12.68 6.60
N ALA A 599 -29.03 13.79 6.73
CA ALA A 599 -29.25 14.99 5.91
C ALA A 599 -28.94 14.77 4.41
N LEU A 600 -27.84 14.10 4.07
CA LEU A 600 -27.47 13.86 2.67
C LEU A 600 -28.41 12.86 1.99
N SER A 601 -29.03 11.97 2.77
CA SER A 601 -29.90 10.92 2.26
C SER A 601 -31.40 11.22 2.36
N GLU A 602 -31.79 12.37 2.91
CA GLU A 602 -33.18 12.72 3.25
C GLU A 602 -34.16 12.42 2.10
N TYR A 603 -33.87 12.92 0.91
CA TYR A 603 -34.74 12.82 -0.27
C TYR A 603 -34.47 11.61 -1.17
N SER A 604 -33.56 10.72 -0.79
CA SER A 604 -33.21 9.54 -1.60
C SER A 604 -33.91 8.29 -1.09
N GLU A 605 -34.62 7.58 -1.96
CA GLU A 605 -35.23 6.28 -1.64
C GLU A 605 -34.16 5.17 -1.44
N ALA A 606 -33.00 5.31 -2.09
CA ALA A 606 -31.87 4.38 -1.96
C ALA A 606 -30.76 4.98 -1.09
N LYS A 607 -30.54 4.39 0.09
CA LYS A 607 -29.56 4.88 1.07
C LYS A 607 -28.16 4.33 0.73
N ARG A 608 -27.39 5.09 -0.06
CA ARG A 608 -26.03 4.71 -0.50
C ARG A 608 -24.97 5.54 0.23
N LEU A 609 -24.48 5.02 1.35
CA LEU A 609 -23.56 5.73 2.25
C LEU A 609 -22.09 5.42 1.90
N SER A 610 -21.20 6.39 2.03
CA SER A 610 -19.74 6.19 1.99
C SER A 610 -19.10 6.80 3.22
N THR A 611 -18.37 5.99 3.97
CA THR A 611 -17.79 6.37 5.26
C THR A 611 -16.29 6.60 5.10
N ALA A 612 -15.83 7.76 5.57
CA ALA A 612 -14.43 8.10 5.71
C ALA A 612 -14.06 8.11 7.20
N PHE A 613 -13.05 7.32 7.58
CA PHE A 613 -12.58 7.25 8.96
C PHE A 613 -11.46 8.27 9.20
N ASP A 614 -11.32 8.74 10.43
CA ASP A 614 -10.21 9.59 10.82
C ASP A 614 -8.88 8.83 10.74
N SER A 615 -7.77 9.56 10.75
CA SER A 615 -6.45 8.93 10.65
C SER A 615 -6.15 7.97 11.81
N VAL A 616 -6.73 8.18 12.99
CA VAL A 616 -6.55 7.32 14.17
C VAL A 616 -7.16 5.93 13.93
N THR A 617 -8.43 5.89 13.53
CA THR A 617 -9.12 4.65 13.15
C THR A 617 -8.51 4.01 11.90
N LEU A 618 -8.06 4.78 10.90
CA LEU A 618 -7.42 4.25 9.70
C LEU A 618 -6.16 3.41 10.00
N TYR A 619 -5.46 3.76 11.08
CA TYR A 619 -4.27 3.03 11.54
C TYR A 619 -4.57 2.03 12.67
N GLY A 620 -5.83 1.86 13.06
CA GLY A 620 -6.23 0.86 14.06
C GLY A 620 -5.84 1.21 15.50
N PHE A 621 -5.75 2.50 15.81
CA PHE A 621 -5.49 2.99 17.17
C PHE A 621 -6.79 3.45 17.84
N ASP A 622 -6.82 3.36 19.16
CA ASP A 622 -7.82 4.04 19.98
C ASP A 622 -7.44 5.53 20.14
N PRO A 623 -8.42 6.43 20.34
CA PRO A 623 -8.14 7.82 20.68
C PRO A 623 -7.40 7.92 22.02
N ASP A 624 -6.45 8.86 22.12
CA ASP A 624 -5.58 9.06 23.28
C ASP A 624 -5.40 10.57 23.56
N GLU A 625 -5.10 10.92 24.81
CA GLU A 625 -4.79 12.30 25.24
C GLU A 625 -3.44 12.81 24.71
N ARG A 626 -2.55 11.89 24.28
CA ARG A 626 -1.26 12.25 23.71
C ARG A 626 -1.46 13.21 22.52
N PRO A 627 -0.81 14.40 22.50
CA PRO A 627 -1.18 15.46 21.56
C PRO A 627 -1.11 15.08 20.07
N ASP A 628 -0.17 14.20 19.69
CA ASP A 628 -0.01 13.73 18.32
C ASP A 628 -1.10 12.74 17.86
N ILE A 629 -1.85 12.16 18.81
CA ILE A 629 -3.08 11.38 18.56
C ILE A 629 -4.30 12.31 18.72
N TYR A 630 -4.43 12.99 19.85
CA TYR A 630 -5.60 13.81 20.20
C TYR A 630 -5.93 14.84 19.13
N GLY A 631 -4.93 15.55 18.60
CA GLY A 631 -5.10 16.55 17.54
C GLY A 631 -5.58 15.97 16.20
N LYS A 632 -5.67 14.64 16.07
CA LYS A 632 -6.12 13.94 14.85
C LYS A 632 -7.47 13.23 15.02
N VAL A 633 -7.96 13.08 16.25
CA VAL A 633 -9.22 12.40 16.54
C VAL A 633 -10.39 13.17 15.91
N GLY A 634 -11.15 12.49 15.05
CA GLY A 634 -12.31 13.06 14.33
C GLY A 634 -11.97 14.08 13.25
N ASN A 635 -10.68 14.29 12.95
CA ASN A 635 -10.24 15.15 11.86
C ASN A 635 -10.14 14.34 10.55
N SER A 636 -10.58 14.95 9.44
CA SER A 636 -10.57 14.35 8.11
C SER A 636 -11.38 13.05 7.97
N GLY A 637 -12.18 12.69 8.97
CA GLY A 637 -12.97 11.46 9.02
C GLY A 637 -13.70 11.27 10.34
N VAL A 638 -14.50 10.22 10.44
CA VAL A 638 -15.19 9.83 11.68
C VAL A 638 -14.29 8.98 12.57
N SER A 639 -14.25 9.28 13.87
CA SER A 639 -13.54 8.46 14.85
C SER A 639 -14.41 7.30 15.33
N ILE A 640 -13.95 6.06 15.11
CA ILE A 640 -14.63 4.82 15.50
C ILE A 640 -13.61 3.91 16.17
N ALA A 641 -13.76 3.69 17.48
CA ALA A 641 -12.88 2.84 18.27
C ALA A 641 -13.59 1.56 18.75
N THR A 642 -14.91 1.63 18.95
CA THR A 642 -15.71 0.55 19.53
C THR A 642 -16.87 0.12 18.63
N LEU A 643 -17.45 -1.05 18.94
CA LEU A 643 -18.70 -1.50 18.32
C LEU A 643 -19.86 -0.53 18.59
N ASP A 644 -19.90 0.11 19.75
CA ASP A 644 -20.96 1.06 20.10
C ASP A 644 -20.89 2.33 19.24
N ASP A 645 -19.67 2.80 18.92
CA ASP A 645 -19.49 3.89 17.96
C ASP A 645 -19.98 3.49 16.56
N MET A 646 -19.69 2.25 16.13
CA MET A 646 -20.15 1.72 14.85
C MET A 646 -21.69 1.63 14.79
N LYS A 647 -22.34 1.23 15.90
CA LYS A 647 -23.80 1.22 16.01
C LYS A 647 -24.37 2.63 15.93
N ALA A 648 -23.80 3.58 16.67
CA ALA A 648 -24.21 4.98 16.65
C ALA A 648 -24.05 5.61 15.26
N LEU A 649 -23.00 5.24 14.52
CA LEU A 649 -22.72 5.74 13.18
C LEU A 649 -23.85 5.41 12.18
N TYR A 650 -24.41 4.19 12.26
CA TYR A 650 -25.45 3.72 11.34
C TYR A 650 -26.85 3.63 11.95
N ASP A 651 -27.06 4.21 13.13
CA ASP A 651 -28.37 4.30 13.75
C ASP A 651 -29.41 4.95 12.81
N GLY A 652 -30.59 4.34 12.74
CA GLY A 652 -31.69 4.75 11.86
C GLY A 652 -31.56 4.29 10.39
N PHE A 653 -30.48 3.59 10.02
CA PHE A 653 -30.35 2.94 8.72
C PHE A 653 -30.42 1.42 8.87
N ASP A 654 -31.44 0.79 8.30
CA ASP A 654 -31.52 -0.67 8.24
C ASP A 654 -30.46 -1.21 7.27
N LEU A 655 -29.41 -1.82 7.82
CA LEU A 655 -28.24 -2.34 7.08
C LEU A 655 -28.57 -3.60 6.26
N CYS A 656 -29.67 -4.29 6.59
CA CYS A 656 -30.16 -5.45 5.86
C CYS A 656 -31.21 -5.09 4.80
N HIS A 657 -31.61 -3.81 4.72
CA HIS A 657 -32.59 -3.36 3.75
C HIS A 657 -32.08 -3.50 2.31
N PRO A 658 -32.88 -4.02 1.34
CA PRO A 658 -32.46 -4.17 -0.04
C PRO A 658 -32.04 -2.88 -0.75
N SER A 659 -32.49 -1.70 -0.32
CA SER A 659 -32.09 -0.40 -0.90
C SER A 659 -31.06 0.37 -0.08
N THR A 660 -30.54 -0.20 1.01
CA THR A 660 -29.44 0.38 1.79
C THR A 660 -28.14 -0.28 1.38
N SER A 661 -27.06 0.49 1.19
CA SER A 661 -25.72 -0.07 1.04
C SER A 661 -24.65 0.86 1.59
N VAL A 662 -23.75 0.31 2.40
CA VAL A 662 -22.69 1.06 3.06
C VAL A 662 -21.34 0.73 2.44
N SER A 663 -20.58 1.75 2.06
CA SER A 663 -19.18 1.62 1.67
C SER A 663 -18.30 2.19 2.78
N MET A 664 -17.30 1.43 3.20
CA MET A 664 -16.35 1.82 4.25
C MET A 664 -14.93 1.86 3.67
N THR A 665 -14.34 3.05 3.63
CA THR A 665 -12.98 3.26 3.12
C THR A 665 -11.97 3.01 4.22
N ILE A 666 -11.65 1.73 4.46
CA ILE A 666 -10.71 1.26 5.48
C ILE A 666 -9.81 0.16 4.90
N ASN A 667 -8.53 0.13 5.27
CA ASN A 667 -7.55 -0.82 4.72
C ASN A 667 -6.87 -1.65 5.83
N GLY A 668 -5.85 -1.12 6.52
CA GLY A 668 -5.08 -1.86 7.53
C GLY A 668 -5.93 -2.63 8.56
N PRO A 669 -6.80 -1.96 9.32
CA PRO A 669 -7.68 -2.60 10.30
C PRO A 669 -9.05 -2.99 9.71
N ALA A 670 -9.16 -3.12 8.37
CA ALA A 670 -10.41 -3.48 7.70
C ALA A 670 -11.07 -4.77 8.24
N PRO A 671 -10.35 -5.85 8.59
CA PRO A 671 -10.97 -7.03 9.20
C PRO A 671 -11.71 -6.71 10.51
N THR A 672 -11.12 -5.87 11.36
CA THR A 672 -11.70 -5.44 12.64
C THR A 672 -12.94 -4.57 12.43
N ILE A 673 -12.83 -3.56 11.57
CA ILE A 673 -13.95 -2.66 11.26
C ILE A 673 -15.10 -3.41 10.57
N LEU A 674 -14.79 -4.35 9.68
CA LEU A 674 -15.79 -5.22 9.06
C LEU A 674 -16.51 -6.08 10.11
N ALA A 675 -15.77 -6.64 11.08
CA ALA A 675 -16.39 -7.39 12.18
C ALA A 675 -17.34 -6.50 12.99
N MET A 676 -16.94 -5.26 13.32
CA MET A 676 -17.84 -4.30 13.99
C MET A 676 -19.10 -4.03 13.17
N PHE A 677 -18.96 -3.79 11.86
CA PHE A 677 -20.09 -3.53 10.97
C PHE A 677 -21.05 -4.72 10.86
N LEU A 678 -20.54 -5.94 10.71
CA LEU A 678 -21.38 -7.15 10.64
C LEU A 678 -22.12 -7.38 11.96
N ASN A 679 -21.47 -7.16 13.11
CA ASN A 679 -22.13 -7.23 14.41
C ASN A 679 -23.21 -6.14 14.55
N ALA A 680 -22.94 -4.90 14.12
CA ALA A 680 -23.96 -3.84 14.13
C ALA A 680 -25.17 -4.21 13.26
N ALA A 681 -24.97 -4.82 12.09
CA ALA A 681 -26.07 -5.29 11.24
C ALA A 681 -26.85 -6.46 11.88
N ILE A 682 -26.18 -7.40 12.54
CA ILE A 682 -26.82 -8.50 13.27
C ILE A 682 -27.65 -7.96 14.44
N ASP A 683 -27.06 -7.08 15.26
CA ASP A 683 -27.71 -6.50 16.44
C ASP A 683 -28.95 -5.69 16.06
N GLN A 684 -28.94 -4.94 14.95
CA GLN A 684 -30.14 -4.27 14.43
C GLN A 684 -31.31 -5.24 14.19
N GLN A 685 -31.03 -6.45 13.68
CA GLN A 685 -32.07 -7.45 13.43
C GLN A 685 -32.50 -8.18 14.71
N MET A 686 -31.59 -8.35 15.68
CA MET A 686 -31.93 -8.84 17.01
C MET A 686 -32.86 -7.85 17.73
N ASP A 687 -32.52 -6.55 17.74
CA ASP A 687 -33.31 -5.49 18.33
C ASP A 687 -34.68 -5.32 17.64
N ALA A 688 -34.74 -5.54 16.32
CA ALA A 688 -36.00 -5.58 15.59
C ALA A 688 -36.88 -6.76 16.05
N PHE A 689 -36.29 -7.96 16.18
CA PHE A 689 -37.01 -9.13 16.69
C PHE A 689 -37.54 -8.91 18.10
N GLU A 690 -36.73 -8.37 19.02
CA GLU A 690 -37.15 -8.11 20.40
C GLU A 690 -38.29 -7.09 20.46
N ARG A 691 -38.25 -6.04 19.64
CA ARG A 691 -39.34 -5.06 19.54
C ARG A 691 -40.62 -5.65 18.97
N GLU A 692 -40.52 -6.54 17.98
CA GLU A 692 -41.68 -7.16 17.34
C GLU A 692 -42.32 -8.27 18.20
N GLN A 693 -41.50 -9.08 18.87
CA GLN A 693 -41.96 -10.26 19.62
C GLN A 693 -42.09 -10.01 21.13
N GLY A 694 -41.55 -8.90 21.65
CA GLY A 694 -41.59 -8.55 23.07
C GLY A 694 -40.74 -9.45 23.97
N ARG A 695 -39.80 -10.21 23.41
CA ARG A 695 -38.89 -11.11 24.13
C ARG A 695 -37.56 -11.26 23.39
N ALA A 696 -36.53 -11.68 24.12
CA ALA A 696 -35.27 -12.10 23.53
C ALA A 696 -35.45 -13.33 22.61
N PRO A 697 -34.69 -13.42 21.51
CA PRO A 697 -34.64 -14.61 20.67
C PRO A 697 -34.02 -15.79 21.44
N SER A 698 -34.53 -17.00 21.19
CA SER A 698 -33.88 -18.23 21.62
C SER A 698 -32.58 -18.46 20.85
N ALA A 699 -31.71 -19.37 21.33
CA ALA A 699 -30.43 -19.66 20.66
C ALA A 699 -30.60 -20.08 19.18
N GLU A 700 -31.69 -20.80 18.85
CA GLU A 700 -31.97 -21.19 17.47
C GLU A 700 -32.42 -19.99 16.63
N GLU A 701 -33.31 -19.14 17.16
CA GLU A 701 -33.77 -17.91 16.49
C GLU A 701 -32.61 -16.94 16.28
N SER A 702 -31.74 -16.74 17.27
CA SER A 702 -30.53 -15.93 17.15
C SER A 702 -29.62 -16.43 16.04
N SER A 703 -29.41 -17.75 15.95
CA SER A 703 -28.59 -18.33 14.88
C SER A 703 -29.19 -18.07 13.49
N GLN A 704 -30.52 -18.17 13.37
CA GLN A 704 -31.23 -17.90 12.11
C GLN A 704 -31.20 -16.41 11.73
N ILE A 705 -31.37 -15.51 12.71
CA ILE A 705 -31.29 -14.05 12.52
C ILE A 705 -29.89 -13.67 12.03
N CYS A 706 -28.84 -14.17 12.70
CA CYS A 706 -27.45 -13.95 12.30
C CYS A 706 -27.19 -14.41 10.85
N ALA A 707 -27.56 -15.64 10.51
CA ALA A 707 -27.38 -16.17 9.16
C ALA A 707 -28.14 -15.33 8.10
N ARG A 708 -29.35 -14.86 8.41
CA ARG A 708 -30.14 -14.01 7.50
C ARG A 708 -29.52 -12.60 7.35
N ALA A 709 -29.04 -12.01 8.43
CA ALA A 709 -28.38 -10.71 8.41
C ALA A 709 -27.12 -10.76 7.52
N LEU A 710 -26.26 -11.77 7.71
CA LEU A 710 -25.06 -11.97 6.90
C LEU A 710 -25.37 -12.20 5.40
N GLN A 711 -26.47 -12.87 5.06
CA GLN A 711 -26.86 -13.10 3.66
C GLN A 711 -27.50 -11.88 3.00
N SER A 712 -28.14 -11.01 3.79
CA SER A 712 -28.89 -9.84 3.29
C SER A 712 -28.06 -8.57 3.25
N VAL A 713 -27.12 -8.39 4.17
CA VAL A 713 -26.32 -7.17 4.33
C VAL A 713 -25.64 -6.76 3.03
N ARG A 714 -25.74 -5.47 2.69
CA ARG A 714 -25.21 -4.92 1.44
C ARG A 714 -24.15 -3.86 1.72
N GLY A 715 -23.00 -3.98 1.07
CA GLY A 715 -21.97 -2.98 1.24
C GLY A 715 -20.65 -3.34 0.60
N THR A 716 -19.64 -2.54 0.91
CA THR A 716 -18.28 -2.68 0.42
C THR A 716 -17.33 -2.29 1.54
N VAL A 717 -16.33 -3.12 1.79
CA VAL A 717 -15.12 -2.71 2.51
C VAL A 717 -14.00 -2.54 1.49
N GLN A 718 -13.16 -1.51 1.65
CA GLN A 718 -12.12 -1.24 0.66
C GLN A 718 -11.02 -2.30 0.70
N ALA A 719 -10.30 -2.42 1.82
CA ALA A 719 -9.44 -3.55 2.17
C ALA A 719 -8.46 -4.04 1.08
N ASP A 720 -8.02 -3.15 0.20
CA ASP A 720 -7.02 -3.48 -0.83
C ASP A 720 -5.63 -3.18 -0.28
N ILE A 721 -4.98 -4.21 0.25
CA ILE A 721 -3.65 -4.12 0.87
C ILE A 721 -2.55 -3.91 -0.17
N LEU A 722 -2.72 -4.37 -1.41
CA LEU A 722 -1.68 -4.26 -2.43
C LEU A 722 -1.46 -2.81 -2.86
N LYS A 723 -2.51 -1.99 -2.89
CA LYS A 723 -2.35 -0.54 -3.11
C LYS A 723 -1.75 0.19 -1.89
N GLU A 724 -1.82 -0.39 -0.69
CA GLU A 724 -1.26 0.25 0.51
C GLU A 724 0.25 0.32 0.41
N ASP A 725 0.89 -0.77 -0.01
CA ASP A 725 2.33 -0.81 -0.26
C ASP A 725 2.75 0.02 -1.50
N GLN A 726 1.87 0.10 -2.51
CA GLN A 726 2.21 0.74 -3.79
C GLN A 726 1.97 2.26 -3.82
N GLY A 727 1.05 2.79 -3.01
CA GLY A 727 0.65 4.20 -3.14
C GLY A 727 0.07 4.89 -1.91
N GLN A 728 -0.67 4.20 -1.03
CA GLN A 728 -1.36 4.87 0.08
C GLN A 728 -0.58 4.87 1.40
N ASN A 729 0.31 3.91 1.62
CA ASN A 729 1.19 3.80 2.79
C ASN A 729 0.45 3.77 4.15
N THR A 730 -0.75 3.17 4.23
CA THR A 730 -1.49 2.97 5.50
C THR A 730 -1.51 1.50 5.95
N CYS A 731 -0.58 0.68 5.44
CA CYS A 731 -0.43 -0.70 5.90
C CYS A 731 0.15 -0.73 7.33
N ILE A 732 -0.57 -1.34 8.27
CA ILE A 732 -0.16 -1.45 9.69
C ILE A 732 0.38 -2.83 10.06
N PHE A 733 0.08 -3.85 9.25
CA PHE A 733 0.62 -5.19 9.38
C PHE A 733 1.53 -5.50 8.19
N SER A 734 2.25 -6.62 8.23
CA SER A 734 2.97 -7.07 7.03
C SER A 734 1.98 -7.35 5.89
N THR A 735 2.42 -7.12 4.65
CA THR A 735 1.62 -7.36 3.45
C THR A 735 1.15 -8.82 3.38
N GLU A 736 2.01 -9.78 3.72
CA GLU A 736 1.68 -11.20 3.74
C GLU A 736 0.59 -11.53 4.77
N PHE A 737 0.72 -11.03 6.00
CA PHE A 737 -0.27 -11.26 7.05
C PHE A 737 -1.63 -10.66 6.67
N SER A 738 -1.60 -9.45 6.11
CA SER A 738 -2.81 -8.77 5.65
C SER A 738 -3.49 -9.52 4.50
N LEU A 739 -2.74 -10.02 3.51
CA LEU A 739 -3.28 -10.85 2.42
C LEU A 739 -3.87 -12.17 2.93
N LYS A 740 -3.24 -12.78 3.95
CA LYS A 740 -3.81 -13.94 4.65
C LYS A 740 -5.15 -13.60 5.27
N LEU A 741 -5.25 -12.51 6.03
CA LEU A 741 -6.51 -12.06 6.65
C LEU A 741 -7.60 -11.76 5.61
N MET A 742 -7.22 -11.16 4.48
CA MET A 742 -8.17 -10.94 3.38
C MET A 742 -8.69 -12.26 2.79
N GLY A 743 -7.84 -13.29 2.70
CA GLY A 743 -8.28 -14.64 2.36
C GLY A 743 -9.23 -15.23 3.42
N ASP A 744 -8.98 -15.01 4.72
CA ASP A 744 -9.84 -15.51 5.79
C ASP A 744 -11.24 -14.88 5.73
N ILE A 745 -11.32 -13.58 5.45
CA ILE A 745 -12.59 -12.87 5.24
C ILE A 745 -13.35 -13.48 4.06
N GLN A 746 -12.66 -13.71 2.95
CA GLN A 746 -13.31 -14.26 1.76
C GLN A 746 -13.79 -15.71 1.98
N GLU A 747 -13.03 -16.53 2.71
CA GLU A 747 -13.45 -17.87 3.11
C GLU A 747 -14.70 -17.82 3.99
N TYR A 748 -14.70 -16.96 5.01
CA TYR A 748 -15.85 -16.73 5.88
C TYR A 748 -17.08 -16.27 5.09
N PHE A 749 -16.91 -15.41 4.08
CA PHE A 749 -18.00 -14.96 3.21
C PHE A 749 -18.60 -16.12 2.41
N ILE A 750 -17.77 -17.04 1.91
CA ILE A 750 -18.23 -18.21 1.16
C ILE A 750 -19.02 -19.15 2.08
N GLU A 751 -18.45 -19.49 3.24
CA GLU A 751 -19.08 -20.39 4.22
C GLU A 751 -20.43 -19.86 4.71
N ASN A 752 -20.51 -18.57 5.00
CA ASN A 752 -21.72 -17.91 5.53
C ASN A 752 -22.63 -17.32 4.45
N ARG A 753 -22.31 -17.53 3.17
CA ARG A 753 -23.09 -17.06 2.00
C ARG A 753 -23.30 -15.53 1.98
N VAL A 754 -22.29 -14.77 2.38
CA VAL A 754 -22.26 -13.30 2.30
C VAL A 754 -22.06 -12.88 0.84
N ARG A 755 -23.16 -12.79 0.08
CA ARG A 755 -23.16 -12.63 -1.39
C ARG A 755 -23.42 -11.19 -1.87
N ASN A 756 -23.83 -10.32 -0.96
CA ASN A 756 -24.23 -8.95 -1.26
C ASN A 756 -23.25 -7.90 -0.73
N PHE A 757 -22.17 -8.35 -0.09
CA PHE A 757 -21.09 -7.51 0.42
C PHE A 757 -19.81 -7.76 -0.38
N TYR A 758 -19.17 -6.69 -0.84
CA TYR A 758 -17.88 -6.76 -1.52
C TYR A 758 -16.77 -6.79 -0.47
N SER A 759 -16.02 -7.90 -0.41
CA SER A 759 -14.93 -8.13 0.56
C SER A 759 -13.68 -7.33 0.25
N VAL A 760 -13.49 -6.92 -1.01
CA VAL A 760 -12.38 -6.10 -1.48
C VAL A 760 -12.86 -5.13 -2.55
N SER A 761 -12.45 -3.86 -2.43
CA SER A 761 -12.53 -2.86 -3.49
C SER A 761 -11.14 -2.51 -3.99
N ILE A 762 -10.70 -3.23 -5.03
CA ILE A 762 -9.38 -3.12 -5.66
C ILE A 762 -9.23 -1.71 -6.25
N SER A 763 -8.28 -0.92 -5.74
CA SER A 763 -8.29 0.53 -5.87
C SER A 763 -7.05 1.08 -6.55
N GLY A 764 -7.25 1.77 -7.67
CA GLY A 764 -6.27 2.61 -8.34
C GLY A 764 -6.27 4.08 -7.92
N TYR A 765 -7.33 4.56 -7.25
CA TYR A 765 -7.48 5.97 -6.90
C TYR A 765 -6.21 6.53 -6.22
N HIS A 766 -5.83 5.92 -5.09
CA HIS A 766 -4.68 6.34 -4.29
C HIS A 766 -3.34 6.24 -5.04
N ILE A 767 -3.18 5.25 -5.91
CA ILE A 767 -1.99 5.10 -6.77
C ILE A 767 -1.87 6.29 -7.74
N ALA A 768 -3.00 6.75 -8.30
CA ALA A 768 -3.04 7.92 -9.17
C ALA A 768 -2.77 9.22 -8.41
N GLU A 769 -3.41 9.39 -7.24
CA GLU A 769 -3.20 10.55 -6.37
C GLU A 769 -1.75 10.66 -5.88
N ALA A 770 -1.05 9.53 -5.69
CA ALA A 770 0.36 9.49 -5.34
C ALA A 770 1.30 9.94 -6.48
N GLY A 771 0.85 9.96 -7.73
CA GLY A 771 1.75 10.25 -8.84
C GLY A 771 1.40 9.64 -10.19
N ALA A 772 0.72 8.49 -10.19
CA ALA A 772 0.63 7.64 -11.37
C ALA A 772 -0.27 8.23 -12.46
N ASN A 773 0.20 8.13 -13.71
CA ASN A 773 -0.62 8.44 -14.89
C ASN A 773 -1.77 7.40 -15.05
N PRO A 774 -2.81 7.68 -15.85
CA PRO A 774 -3.95 6.78 -16.04
C PRO A 774 -3.59 5.36 -16.48
N ILE A 775 -2.53 5.17 -17.28
CA ILE A 775 -2.09 3.85 -17.75
C ILE A 775 -1.52 3.04 -16.59
N SER A 776 -0.60 3.63 -15.83
CA SER A 776 0.00 3.00 -14.65
C SER A 776 -1.07 2.69 -13.59
N GLN A 777 -1.99 3.62 -13.34
CA GLN A 777 -3.13 3.39 -12.45
C GLN A 777 -3.89 2.14 -12.87
N LEU A 778 -4.38 2.10 -14.11
CA LEU A 778 -5.20 1.00 -14.59
C LEU A 778 -4.44 -0.33 -14.57
N ALA A 779 -3.19 -0.33 -15.02
CA ALA A 779 -2.36 -1.53 -15.09
C ALA A 779 -2.08 -2.12 -13.70
N PHE A 780 -1.67 -1.29 -12.72
CA PHE A 780 -1.41 -1.74 -11.37
C PHE A 780 -2.68 -2.22 -10.67
N THR A 781 -3.79 -1.50 -10.84
CA THR A 781 -5.08 -1.89 -10.23
C THR A 781 -5.57 -3.23 -10.74
N LEU A 782 -5.56 -3.45 -12.07
CA LEU A 782 -5.94 -4.75 -12.62
C LEU A 782 -4.95 -5.86 -12.22
N SER A 783 -3.65 -5.53 -12.15
CA SER A 783 -2.65 -6.49 -11.69
C SER A 783 -2.92 -6.93 -10.26
N ASN A 784 -3.19 -6.00 -9.34
CA ASN A 784 -3.56 -6.28 -7.95
C ASN A 784 -4.84 -7.14 -7.88
N GLY A 785 -5.85 -6.82 -8.71
CA GLY A 785 -7.07 -7.62 -8.80
C GLY A 785 -6.81 -9.07 -9.23
N PHE A 786 -5.96 -9.27 -10.23
CA PHE A 786 -5.54 -10.61 -10.64
C PHE A 786 -4.65 -11.30 -9.60
N THR A 787 -3.87 -10.57 -8.81
CA THR A 787 -3.13 -11.13 -7.67
C THR A 787 -4.08 -11.70 -6.62
N PHE A 788 -5.17 -11.01 -6.28
CA PHE A 788 -6.19 -11.55 -5.38
C PHE A 788 -6.85 -12.81 -5.96
N VAL A 789 -7.14 -12.83 -7.27
CA VAL A 789 -7.67 -14.02 -7.96
C VAL A 789 -6.72 -15.20 -7.82
N GLU A 790 -5.44 -15.04 -8.13
CA GLU A 790 -4.44 -16.12 -8.01
C GLU A 790 -4.24 -16.56 -6.56
N ALA A 791 -4.22 -15.62 -5.60
CA ALA A 791 -4.06 -15.92 -4.19
C ALA A 791 -5.21 -16.77 -3.64
N TRP A 792 -6.45 -16.44 -3.99
CA TRP A 792 -7.62 -17.19 -3.53
C TRP A 792 -7.82 -18.52 -4.27
N LEU A 793 -7.42 -18.60 -5.54
CA LEU A 793 -7.32 -19.88 -6.26
C LEU A 793 -6.27 -20.81 -5.63
N ALA A 794 -5.11 -20.27 -5.25
CA ALA A 794 -4.05 -21.03 -4.57
C ALA A 794 -4.50 -21.55 -3.19
N ARG A 795 -5.45 -20.86 -2.55
CA ARG A 795 -6.13 -21.29 -1.32
C ARG A 795 -7.25 -22.31 -1.54
N GLY A 796 -7.56 -22.65 -2.78
CA GLY A 796 -8.56 -23.68 -3.13
C GLY A 796 -9.98 -23.17 -3.30
N MET A 797 -10.20 -21.85 -3.32
CA MET A 797 -11.52 -21.26 -3.58
C MET A 797 -11.87 -21.34 -5.07
N LYS A 798 -13.14 -21.54 -5.42
CA LYS A 798 -13.57 -21.54 -6.84
C LYS A 798 -13.75 -20.11 -7.33
N ILE A 799 -13.37 -19.86 -8.58
CA ILE A 799 -13.43 -18.52 -9.19
C ILE A 799 -14.80 -17.84 -9.05
N ASP A 800 -15.88 -18.62 -9.25
CA ASP A 800 -17.24 -18.10 -9.23
C ASP A 800 -17.81 -17.85 -7.83
N ASP A 801 -17.12 -18.33 -6.78
CA ASP A 801 -17.54 -18.12 -5.39
C ASP A 801 -17.09 -16.73 -4.87
N PHE A 802 -16.04 -16.15 -5.45
CA PHE A 802 -15.46 -14.88 -4.98
C PHE A 802 -15.41 -13.76 -6.02
N ALA A 803 -15.23 -14.06 -7.32
CA ALA A 803 -15.06 -13.02 -8.33
C ALA A 803 -16.25 -12.03 -8.40
N PRO A 804 -17.51 -12.45 -8.18
CA PRO A 804 -18.64 -11.53 -8.10
C PRO A 804 -18.62 -10.55 -6.90
N ASN A 805 -17.81 -10.85 -5.88
CA ASN A 805 -17.62 -10.06 -4.66
C ASN A 805 -16.41 -9.11 -4.75
N LEU A 806 -15.72 -9.09 -5.90
CA LEU A 806 -14.70 -8.09 -6.19
C LEU A 806 -15.33 -6.81 -6.75
N SER A 807 -14.98 -5.68 -6.14
CA SER A 807 -15.27 -4.34 -6.66
C SER A 807 -13.98 -3.65 -7.08
N PHE A 808 -14.08 -2.66 -7.94
CA PHE A 808 -12.94 -1.84 -8.37
C PHE A 808 -13.18 -0.36 -8.06
N PHE A 809 -12.10 0.41 -7.92
CA PHE A 809 -12.15 1.83 -7.63
C PHE A 809 -11.07 2.61 -8.39
N PHE A 810 -11.45 3.59 -9.21
CA PHE A 810 -10.52 4.37 -10.03
C PHE A 810 -10.66 5.88 -9.76
N SER A 811 -9.57 6.62 -10.00
CA SER A 811 -9.53 8.09 -10.12
C SER A 811 -9.79 8.50 -11.57
N ASN A 812 -10.50 9.60 -11.78
CA ASN A 812 -10.62 10.28 -13.08
C ASN A 812 -9.96 11.67 -13.00
N GLY A 813 -8.93 11.88 -13.82
CA GLY A 813 -8.25 13.17 -13.98
C GLY A 813 -8.53 13.83 -15.33
N MET A 814 -7.60 14.68 -15.78
CA MET A 814 -7.76 15.49 -17.00
C MET A 814 -7.10 14.88 -18.24
N ASP A 815 -6.25 13.86 -18.07
CA ASP A 815 -5.57 13.18 -19.16
C ASP A 815 -6.55 12.44 -20.10
N PRO A 816 -6.24 12.35 -21.42
CA PRO A 816 -7.17 11.83 -22.41
C PRO A 816 -7.57 10.37 -22.18
N GLU A 817 -6.69 9.54 -21.62
CA GLU A 817 -6.95 8.11 -21.38
C GLU A 817 -8.10 7.87 -20.39
N TYR A 818 -8.44 8.84 -19.52
CA TYR A 818 -9.58 8.72 -18.61
C TYR A 818 -10.93 8.59 -19.33
N THR A 819 -11.01 9.01 -20.60
CA THR A 819 -12.22 8.85 -21.42
C THR A 819 -12.56 7.39 -21.77
N VAL A 820 -11.60 6.47 -21.60
CA VAL A 820 -11.73 5.05 -21.95
C VAL A 820 -11.32 4.09 -20.84
N LEU A 821 -10.92 4.59 -19.66
CA LEU A 821 -10.33 3.77 -18.60
C LEU A 821 -11.27 2.64 -18.16
N GLY A 822 -12.53 2.95 -17.88
CA GLY A 822 -13.51 1.98 -17.39
C GLY A 822 -13.87 0.89 -18.41
N ARG A 823 -14.10 1.27 -19.68
CA ARG A 823 -14.35 0.31 -20.77
C ARG A 823 -13.17 -0.61 -21.05
N VAL A 824 -11.94 -0.12 -20.92
CA VAL A 824 -10.73 -0.95 -21.06
C VAL A 824 -10.65 -1.94 -19.89
N ALA A 825 -10.88 -1.47 -18.65
CA ALA A 825 -10.91 -2.33 -17.46
C ALA A 825 -11.92 -3.48 -17.60
N ARG A 826 -13.17 -3.17 -17.98
CA ARG A 826 -14.23 -4.16 -18.18
C ARG A 826 -13.86 -5.23 -19.21
N ARG A 827 -13.35 -4.81 -20.37
CA ARG A 827 -13.01 -5.75 -21.45
C ARG A 827 -11.83 -6.66 -21.10
N ILE A 828 -10.78 -6.12 -20.47
CA ILE A 828 -9.64 -6.94 -20.02
C ILE A 828 -10.13 -7.98 -19.00
N TRP A 829 -10.90 -7.55 -18.01
CA TRP A 829 -11.42 -8.45 -16.98
C TRP A 829 -12.36 -9.51 -17.56
N ALA A 830 -13.34 -9.13 -18.36
CA ALA A 830 -14.32 -10.05 -18.93
C ALA A 830 -13.66 -11.15 -19.77
N VAL A 831 -12.75 -10.77 -20.67
CA VAL A 831 -12.04 -11.72 -21.52
C VAL A 831 -11.10 -12.60 -20.69
N ALA A 832 -10.36 -12.05 -19.72
CA ALA A 832 -9.51 -12.85 -18.85
C ALA A 832 -10.34 -13.86 -18.02
N MET A 833 -11.42 -13.41 -17.39
CA MET A 833 -12.31 -14.25 -16.60
C MET A 833 -12.90 -15.39 -17.42
N ARG A 834 -13.33 -15.12 -18.65
CA ARG A 834 -13.90 -16.14 -19.55
C ARG A 834 -12.83 -17.10 -20.09
N GLU A 835 -11.82 -16.56 -20.75
CA GLU A 835 -10.86 -17.34 -21.55
C GLU A 835 -9.74 -17.97 -20.71
N LYS A 836 -9.28 -17.28 -19.65
CA LYS A 836 -8.19 -17.77 -18.80
C LYS A 836 -8.69 -18.56 -17.61
N TYR A 837 -9.75 -18.06 -16.95
CA TYR A 837 -10.23 -18.62 -15.69
C TYR A 837 -11.51 -19.47 -15.83
N GLY A 838 -12.15 -19.49 -17.01
CA GLY A 838 -13.36 -20.29 -17.24
C GLY A 838 -14.56 -19.87 -16.38
N ALA A 839 -14.59 -18.60 -15.95
CA ALA A 839 -15.58 -18.08 -15.02
C ALA A 839 -16.92 -17.75 -15.70
N ASN A 840 -18.00 -17.78 -14.93
CA ASN A 840 -19.34 -17.50 -15.43
C ASN A 840 -19.58 -16.01 -15.75
N ASP A 841 -20.74 -15.71 -16.36
CA ASP A 841 -21.13 -14.35 -16.76
C ASP A 841 -21.14 -13.33 -15.62
N ARG A 842 -21.44 -13.75 -14.38
CA ARG A 842 -21.46 -12.85 -13.22
C ARG A 842 -20.04 -12.46 -12.82
N SER A 843 -19.10 -13.40 -12.88
CA SER A 843 -17.68 -13.21 -12.58
C SER A 843 -16.97 -12.34 -13.63
N GLN A 844 -17.41 -12.39 -14.88
CA GLN A 844 -16.89 -11.56 -15.98
C GLN A 844 -17.26 -10.07 -15.87
N LYS A 845 -18.24 -9.71 -15.03
CA LYS A 845 -18.78 -8.35 -14.91
C LYS A 845 -17.99 -7.52 -13.89
N LEU A 846 -16.94 -6.84 -14.35
CA LEU A 846 -16.20 -5.88 -13.54
C LEU A 846 -17.07 -4.66 -13.24
N LYS A 847 -17.40 -4.48 -11.96
CA LYS A 847 -18.09 -3.29 -11.45
C LYS A 847 -17.09 -2.36 -10.81
N TYR A 848 -17.23 -1.07 -11.02
CA TYR A 848 -16.32 -0.09 -10.45
C TYR A 848 -16.97 1.20 -9.99
N HIS A 849 -16.33 1.80 -9.00
CA HIS A 849 -16.52 3.17 -8.56
C HIS A 849 -15.50 4.10 -9.23
N ILE A 850 -15.91 5.32 -9.57
CA ILE A 850 -15.01 6.42 -9.93
C ILE A 850 -15.12 7.53 -8.88
N GLN A 851 -13.98 8.11 -8.53
CA GLN A 851 -13.89 9.39 -7.85
C GLN A 851 -13.12 10.38 -8.74
N THR A 852 -13.55 11.64 -8.77
CA THR A 852 -12.81 12.71 -9.44
C THR A 852 -11.46 12.97 -8.77
N SER A 853 -10.43 13.41 -9.50
CA SER A 853 -9.07 13.47 -8.95
C SER A 853 -8.87 14.65 -8.01
N GLY A 854 -8.55 14.37 -6.74
CA GLY A 854 -8.23 15.39 -5.73
C GLY A 854 -6.96 16.17 -6.07
N ARG A 855 -5.95 15.51 -6.66
CA ARG A 855 -4.68 16.10 -7.11
C ARG A 855 -4.87 17.13 -8.23
N SER A 856 -5.96 17.03 -9.00
CA SER A 856 -6.28 18.02 -10.02
C SER A 856 -6.87 19.31 -9.42
N LEU A 857 -7.24 19.30 -8.14
CA LEU A 857 -7.83 20.43 -7.44
C LEU A 857 -6.74 21.23 -6.72
N HIS A 858 -6.85 22.55 -6.81
CA HIS A 858 -5.80 23.46 -6.35
C HIS A 858 -6.33 24.39 -5.25
N ALA A 859 -5.46 24.76 -4.31
CA ALA A 859 -5.78 25.72 -3.26
C ALA A 859 -5.89 27.16 -3.80
N GLN A 860 -5.23 27.46 -4.92
CA GLN A 860 -5.36 28.72 -5.64
C GLN A 860 -6.60 28.70 -6.52
N GLU A 861 -7.36 29.79 -6.53
CA GLU A 861 -8.55 29.95 -7.37
C GLU A 861 -9.50 28.73 -7.28
N MET A 862 -9.83 28.33 -6.04
CA MET A 862 -10.62 27.12 -5.74
C MET A 862 -11.94 27.04 -6.53
N ALA A 863 -12.52 28.18 -6.93
CA ALA A 863 -13.72 28.20 -7.77
C ALA A 863 -13.54 27.47 -9.11
N PHE A 864 -12.33 27.37 -9.65
CA PHE A 864 -12.04 26.63 -10.89
C PHE A 864 -12.10 25.11 -10.72
N ASN A 865 -12.07 24.61 -9.48
CA ASN A 865 -12.11 23.18 -9.19
C ASN A 865 -13.44 22.55 -9.64
N ASP A 866 -14.57 23.26 -9.50
CA ASP A 866 -15.87 22.77 -10.00
C ASP A 866 -15.88 22.50 -11.52
N ILE A 867 -15.14 23.29 -12.29
CA ILE A 867 -15.01 23.10 -13.74
C ILE A 867 -14.30 21.77 -14.03
N ARG A 868 -13.20 21.50 -13.32
CA ARG A 868 -12.42 20.26 -13.46
C ARG A 868 -13.26 19.05 -13.05
N THR A 869 -13.89 19.12 -11.88
CA THR A 869 -14.77 18.06 -11.36
C THR A 869 -15.92 17.77 -12.31
N THR A 870 -16.52 18.80 -12.93
CA THR A 870 -17.61 18.62 -13.91
C THR A 870 -17.17 17.82 -15.12
N LEU A 871 -16.01 18.13 -15.70
CA LEU A 871 -15.49 17.41 -16.87
C LEU A 871 -15.14 15.95 -16.53
N GLN A 872 -14.56 15.71 -15.36
CA GLN A 872 -14.20 14.37 -14.88
C GLN A 872 -15.44 13.51 -14.59
N ALA A 873 -16.48 14.11 -14.00
CA ALA A 873 -17.77 13.47 -13.75
C ALA A 873 -18.49 13.11 -15.06
N LEU A 874 -18.45 14.00 -16.06
CA LEU A 874 -19.09 13.80 -17.36
C LEU A 874 -18.55 12.53 -18.04
N ILE A 875 -17.23 12.40 -18.16
CA ILE A 875 -16.61 11.23 -18.80
C ILE A 875 -16.84 9.93 -17.99
N ALA A 876 -16.94 10.02 -16.66
CA ALA A 876 -17.28 8.87 -15.82
C ALA A 876 -18.70 8.35 -16.08
N ILE A 877 -19.66 9.27 -16.27
CA ILE A 877 -21.07 8.94 -16.56
C ILE A 877 -21.23 8.45 -18.00
N TYR A 878 -20.51 9.05 -18.96
CA TYR A 878 -20.44 8.60 -20.35
C TYR A 878 -19.87 7.19 -20.48
N ASP A 879 -18.83 6.86 -19.71
CA ASP A 879 -18.26 5.52 -19.69
C ASP A 879 -19.01 4.52 -18.79
N ASN A 880 -20.23 4.88 -18.40
CA ASN A 880 -21.18 4.00 -17.70
C ASN A 880 -20.63 3.41 -16.40
N CYS A 881 -20.04 4.26 -15.54
CA CYS A 881 -19.60 3.87 -14.20
C CYS A 881 -20.77 3.34 -13.33
N ASN A 882 -20.46 2.48 -12.36
CA ASN A 882 -21.49 1.91 -11.47
C ASN A 882 -21.74 2.75 -10.21
N SER A 883 -20.81 3.64 -9.88
CA SER A 883 -20.85 4.51 -8.71
C SER A 883 -19.93 5.71 -8.95
N LEU A 884 -20.34 6.92 -8.58
CA LEU A 884 -19.56 8.15 -8.78
C LEU A 884 -19.49 9.01 -7.50
N HIS A 885 -18.29 9.45 -7.17
CA HIS A 885 -18.03 10.51 -6.20
C HIS A 885 -17.49 11.74 -6.93
N THR A 886 -18.04 12.90 -6.59
CA THR A 886 -17.59 14.21 -7.07
C THR A 886 -16.98 14.97 -5.91
N ASN A 887 -15.74 15.40 -6.09
CA ASN A 887 -14.99 16.11 -5.08
C ASN A 887 -15.47 17.57 -4.99
N ALA A 888 -15.30 18.17 -3.82
CA ALA A 888 -15.77 19.52 -3.56
C ALA A 888 -14.73 20.57 -3.96
N TYR A 889 -15.17 21.80 -4.24
CA TYR A 889 -14.28 22.83 -4.80
C TYR A 889 -13.16 23.27 -3.83
N ASP A 890 -13.38 23.10 -2.53
CA ASP A 890 -12.49 23.48 -1.42
C ASP A 890 -11.63 22.32 -0.88
N GLU A 891 -11.64 21.16 -1.55
CA GLU A 891 -10.94 19.94 -1.09
C GLU A 891 -9.43 20.13 -0.87
N ALA A 892 -8.78 21.00 -1.65
CA ALA A 892 -7.35 21.27 -1.52
C ALA A 892 -6.96 21.96 -0.20
N VAL A 893 -7.95 22.39 0.60
CA VAL A 893 -7.76 23.11 1.86
C VAL A 893 -8.42 22.40 3.03
N THR A 894 -9.65 21.91 2.88
CA THR A 894 -10.42 21.39 4.02
C THR A 894 -11.41 20.29 3.63
N THR A 895 -11.95 19.60 4.63
CA THR A 895 -13.06 18.66 4.45
C THR A 895 -14.31 19.43 3.99
N PRO A 896 -15.10 18.90 3.04
CA PRO A 896 -16.20 19.65 2.42
C PRO A 896 -17.25 20.19 3.40
N THR A 897 -17.51 21.50 3.33
CA THR A 897 -18.56 22.16 4.12
C THR A 897 -19.98 21.75 3.70
N GLY A 898 -20.99 22.17 4.48
CA GLY A 898 -22.39 21.97 4.12
C GLY A 898 -22.76 22.51 2.73
N GLU A 899 -22.21 23.67 2.35
CA GLU A 899 -22.45 24.32 1.05
C GLU A 899 -21.59 23.69 -0.06
N SER A 900 -20.31 23.42 0.21
CA SER A 900 -19.40 22.83 -0.77
C SER A 900 -19.84 21.45 -1.26
N VAL A 901 -20.30 20.57 -0.35
CA VAL A 901 -20.87 19.26 -0.73
C VAL A 901 -22.10 19.40 -1.62
N ARG A 902 -22.94 20.43 -1.42
CA ARG A 902 -24.11 20.63 -2.27
C ARG A 902 -23.72 20.95 -3.70
N ARG A 903 -22.66 21.76 -3.91
CA ARG A 903 -22.11 22.03 -5.25
C ARG A 903 -21.56 20.76 -5.89
N ALA A 904 -20.78 19.98 -5.15
CA ALA A 904 -20.25 18.71 -5.63
C ALA A 904 -21.37 17.73 -6.03
N MET A 905 -22.44 17.64 -5.24
CA MET A 905 -23.62 16.83 -5.58
C MET A 905 -24.40 17.37 -6.78
N ALA A 906 -24.53 18.69 -6.89
CA ALA A 906 -25.23 19.35 -8.00
C ALA A 906 -24.60 19.00 -9.35
N ILE A 907 -23.27 18.82 -9.44
CA ILE A 907 -22.59 18.37 -10.66
C ILE A 907 -23.21 17.06 -11.18
N GLN A 908 -23.39 16.06 -10.31
CA GLN A 908 -23.98 14.78 -10.72
C GLN A 908 -25.46 14.93 -11.09
N LEU A 909 -26.21 15.75 -10.34
CA LEU A 909 -27.63 15.99 -10.60
C LEU A 909 -27.85 16.68 -11.96
N ILE A 910 -27.07 17.72 -12.26
CA ILE A 910 -27.13 18.44 -13.53
C ILE A 910 -26.79 17.49 -14.69
N ILE A 911 -25.71 16.70 -14.57
CA ILE A 911 -25.35 15.75 -15.65
C ILE A 911 -26.40 14.64 -15.82
N ASN A 912 -27.02 14.15 -14.74
CA ASN A 912 -27.98 13.05 -14.84
C ASN A 912 -29.40 13.50 -15.20
N LYS A 913 -29.79 14.75 -14.95
CA LYS A 913 -31.18 15.22 -15.10
C LYS A 913 -31.34 16.34 -16.13
N GLU A 914 -30.32 17.15 -16.39
CA GLU A 914 -30.39 18.32 -17.28
C GLU A 914 -29.57 18.17 -18.56
N TRP A 915 -28.39 17.53 -18.47
CA TRP A 915 -27.56 17.25 -19.64
C TRP A 915 -28.26 16.23 -20.56
N GLY A 916 -28.45 16.65 -21.83
CA GLY A 916 -29.32 15.98 -22.81
C GLY A 916 -28.74 14.79 -23.55
#